data_AF-A0AAJ6AQT4-F1
#
_entry.id   AF-A0AAJ6AQT4-F1
#
_cell.length_a   1.000
_cell.length_b   1.000
_cell.length_c   1.000
_cell.angle_alpha   90.00
_cell.angle_beta   90.00
_cell.angle_gamma   90.00
#
_symmetry.space_group_name_H-M   'P 1'
#
loop_
_entity.id
_entity.type
_entity.pdbx_description
1 polymer ?
#
loop_
_entity_poly.entity_id
_entity_poly.type
_entity_poly.pdbx_seq_one_letter_code
_entity_poly.pdbx_strand_id
1 'polypeptide(L)'
;MNPLNGHATPSAAGPDGRLGRRAFVVGAGALLGTAALRMPSAQAADELAEAAEAADGVLAFPGAEGGGRYATGGRGGEVYEVTTLADSGPGSLREAVSGSNRTVVFRVSGNIELKGGLDITGSNLTIAGQSAPGDGICVVGNETKAENVENIILRHLRFRGTDALGTPIDTFGMERCRNVIVDHCSFSWAVDECCSCYGNENFTLQWCIVSEGLALSVHEKGLHGYGGLWGGDNATYHHNLLVHQGGRNPRFSFVEDVAQRADLRNNVVYNYGYTSCYGGEWADGVNIVGSYYRPGPDTLAEIAPVIVSPDRGGSWHVGGNVIEGHSDVTADNTRGVVFPLGGATLSDQPFETPDPVRTQAAKDAYQAVLAGAGATLPRRDATDARVLADARRGTGRMINSQKEVGGIVPLASAEAPEDSDHDGIPDAWGKEHGLDGKGAGAALDPATGWSNLELYLNSLRPTGADNPDVTLTAPAVDTVLASATGTHDVTLRADAAAKDGAGIASVAFYADDRKVGEAASAPYETVWKNAPEGTHHLTARATDGTGTSTTSAVVPVHVNRVTSLGAWTAQDIGKVPVEGAAALERGVFTLRGSGKLRGRKDSGLFVHQSVDAPGDEVVELAARIDSLSPVYEDVVAGIMIRENLTAYSPFNFLGVYVTQGGIKGVVKRIHTHGTEPSIGTYPYEEDEKLDDGPYWLRITVRGDEFTSEISPDSLQWTRIGYERIPMSDKLHAGLFVDGNQQANSVHHYATARFSLVKINR
;
A
#
# COMPACT_ATOMS: atom_id res chain seq x y z
N MET A 1 5.06 17.46 28.99
CA MET A 1 6.08 18.49 29.30
C MET A 1 7.41 17.99 28.75
N ASN A 2 7.97 18.68 27.76
CA ASN A 2 9.40 18.63 27.42
C ASN A 2 10.03 19.93 27.99
N PRO A 3 11.37 20.13 28.10
CA PRO A 3 12.41 19.67 27.15
C PRO A 3 13.80 19.32 27.77
N LEU A 4 14.76 18.83 26.97
CA LEU A 4 16.00 19.58 26.60
C LEU A 4 17.07 18.73 25.89
N ASN A 5 17.71 19.40 24.93
CA ASN A 5 18.83 19.01 24.07
C ASN A 5 20.13 18.65 24.82
N GLY A 6 20.96 17.81 24.20
CA GLY A 6 22.37 17.63 24.56
C GLY A 6 23.23 17.17 23.39
N HIS A 7 23.95 18.11 22.78
CA HIS A 7 25.08 17.86 21.87
C HIS A 7 26.23 17.17 22.61
N ALA A 8 26.87 16.18 21.97
CA ALA A 8 28.13 15.61 22.43
C ALA A 8 29.22 15.72 21.35
N THR A 9 30.32 16.35 21.71
CA THR A 9 31.61 16.34 20.99
C THR A 9 32.42 15.10 21.37
N PRO A 10 33.28 14.54 20.48
CA PRO A 10 34.22 13.50 20.87
C PRO A 10 35.65 14.03 21.08
N SER A 11 36.26 13.61 22.19
CA SER A 11 37.67 13.83 22.53
C SER A 11 38.59 12.73 21.96
N ALA A 12 39.78 13.13 21.53
CA ALA A 12 40.86 12.30 21.01
C ALA A 12 41.75 11.66 22.11
N ALA A 13 42.29 10.46 21.86
CA ALA A 13 43.73 10.17 21.67
C ALA A 13 44.04 8.64 21.77
N GLY A 14 44.94 8.13 20.92
CA GLY A 14 45.22 6.71 20.62
C GLY A 14 46.23 5.99 21.54
N PRO A 15 47.20 5.16 21.06
CA PRO A 15 47.70 4.97 19.68
C PRO A 15 48.04 3.50 19.23
N ASP A 16 48.56 3.44 17.99
CA ASP A 16 49.47 2.47 17.36
C ASP A 16 48.93 1.32 16.48
N GLY A 17 49.36 1.34 15.20
CA GLY A 17 49.17 0.19 14.31
C GLY A 17 49.36 0.30 12.78
N ARG A 18 50.19 1.20 12.25
CA ARG A 18 50.96 1.16 10.96
C ARG A 18 50.42 0.47 9.66
N LEU A 19 50.70 1.18 8.54
CA LEU A 19 50.84 0.78 7.10
C LEU A 19 49.55 0.89 6.24
N GLY A 20 49.52 1.47 5.03
CA GLY A 20 50.57 2.01 4.18
C GLY A 20 50.03 3.07 3.18
N ARG A 21 50.93 3.97 2.77
CA ARG A 21 50.71 5.08 1.83
C ARG A 21 50.89 4.62 0.38
N ARG A 22 49.99 5.04 -0.52
CA ARG A 22 50.34 5.32 -1.93
C ARG A 22 49.84 6.73 -2.28
N ALA A 23 50.79 7.57 -2.67
CA ALA A 23 50.60 8.93 -3.11
C ALA A 23 50.02 8.95 -4.53
N PHE A 24 49.04 9.82 -4.77
CA PHE A 24 48.64 10.23 -6.11
C PHE A 24 49.43 11.48 -6.49
N VAL A 25 50.13 11.40 -7.62
CA VAL A 25 50.91 12.48 -8.23
C VAL A 25 49.99 13.31 -9.10
N VAL A 26 50.06 14.63 -8.92
CA VAL A 26 49.48 15.64 -9.81
C VAL A 26 50.26 15.64 -11.13
N GLY A 27 49.56 15.43 -12.24
CA GLY A 27 50.11 15.54 -13.60
C GLY A 27 49.13 16.29 -14.49
N ALA A 28 49.47 17.55 -14.77
CA ALA A 28 48.80 18.38 -15.76
C ALA A 28 49.06 17.83 -17.18
N GLY A 29 48.01 17.83 -18.01
CA GLY A 29 48.11 17.47 -19.43
C GLY A 29 46.84 17.87 -20.15
N ALA A 30 46.86 19.06 -20.75
CA ALA A 30 45.78 19.61 -21.57
C ALA A 30 45.72 18.91 -22.94
N LEU A 31 44.51 18.59 -23.40
CA LEU A 31 44.14 18.42 -24.80
C LEU A 31 42.68 18.86 -24.96
N LEU A 32 42.52 20.10 -25.45
CA LEU A 32 41.26 20.72 -25.82
C LEU A 32 40.72 20.07 -27.09
N GLY A 33 39.63 19.32 -26.97
CA GLY A 33 38.71 19.03 -28.08
C GLY A 33 37.48 19.91 -27.91
N THR A 34 37.40 21.01 -28.66
CA THR A 34 36.23 21.90 -28.68
C THR A 34 35.05 21.20 -29.35
N ALA A 35 34.22 20.51 -28.57
CA ALA A 35 32.82 20.34 -28.93
C ALA A 35 32.15 21.69 -28.71
N ALA A 36 31.77 22.36 -29.80
CA ALA A 36 30.98 23.57 -29.73
C ALA A 36 29.61 23.20 -29.12
N LEU A 37 29.42 23.49 -27.82
CA LEU A 37 28.08 23.72 -27.29
C LEU A 37 27.51 24.90 -28.09
N ARG A 38 26.63 24.60 -29.06
CA ARG A 38 25.73 25.62 -29.59
C ARG A 38 24.84 26.03 -28.43
N MET A 39 25.14 27.18 -27.82
CA MET A 39 24.09 27.90 -27.11
C MET A 39 22.97 28.19 -28.10
N PRO A 40 21.69 28.10 -27.71
CA PRO A 40 20.59 28.51 -28.57
C PRO A 40 20.88 29.93 -29.07
N SER A 41 20.62 30.19 -30.34
CA SER A 41 20.65 31.56 -30.87
C SER A 41 19.69 32.42 -30.04
N ALA A 42 19.98 33.72 -29.89
CA ALA A 42 19.07 34.67 -29.24
C ALA A 42 17.64 34.58 -29.80
N GLN A 43 17.51 34.21 -31.08
CA GLN A 43 16.24 33.97 -31.75
C GLN A 43 15.46 32.74 -31.24
N ALA A 44 16.13 31.64 -30.84
CA ALA A 44 15.45 30.48 -30.25
C ALA A 44 15.04 30.74 -28.79
N ALA A 45 15.78 31.59 -28.08
CA ALA A 45 15.41 32.06 -26.75
C ALA A 45 14.24 33.07 -26.81
N ASP A 46 14.22 33.95 -27.82
CA ASP A 46 13.10 34.86 -28.10
C ASP A 46 11.85 34.12 -28.58
N GLU A 47 11.98 33.06 -29.40
CA GLU A 47 10.84 32.21 -29.81
C GLU A 47 10.25 31.39 -28.64
N LEU A 48 11.10 30.91 -27.72
CA LEU A 48 10.67 30.28 -26.46
C LEU A 48 10.01 31.29 -25.51
N ALA A 49 10.46 32.54 -25.50
CA ALA A 49 9.87 33.61 -24.70
C ALA A 49 8.53 34.11 -25.29
N GLU A 50 8.41 34.25 -26.61
CA GLU A 50 7.15 34.56 -27.30
C GLU A 50 6.13 33.43 -27.18
N ALA A 51 6.56 32.16 -27.23
CA ALA A 51 5.69 31.01 -26.96
C ALA A 51 5.22 30.96 -25.49
N ALA A 52 6.06 31.37 -24.54
CA ALA A 52 5.68 31.51 -23.13
C ALA A 52 4.71 32.69 -22.90
N GLU A 53 4.86 33.79 -23.64
CA GLU A 53 3.98 34.96 -23.56
C GLU A 53 2.63 34.74 -24.28
N ALA A 54 2.59 33.90 -25.32
CA ALA A 54 1.36 33.47 -26.01
C ALA A 54 0.55 32.39 -25.24
N ALA A 55 1.15 31.76 -24.22
CA ALA A 55 0.56 30.67 -23.44
C ALA A 55 -0.12 31.12 -22.13
N ASP A 56 -0.11 32.41 -21.80
CA ASP A 56 -0.73 32.92 -20.56
C ASP A 56 -2.24 32.61 -20.54
N GLY A 57 -2.66 31.82 -19.56
CA GLY A 57 -4.05 31.36 -19.41
C GLY A 57 -4.47 30.16 -20.27
N VAL A 58 -3.58 29.52 -21.03
CA VAL A 58 -3.88 28.29 -21.77
C VAL A 58 -3.78 27.07 -20.84
N LEU A 59 -4.84 26.28 -20.74
CA LEU A 59 -4.85 25.08 -19.89
C LEU A 59 -3.79 24.05 -20.31
N ALA A 60 -3.33 23.23 -19.38
CA ALA A 60 -2.44 22.10 -19.64
C ALA A 60 -3.04 21.15 -20.68
N PHE A 61 -4.34 20.88 -20.57
CA PHE A 61 -5.16 20.10 -21.51
C PHE A 61 -6.65 20.35 -21.22
N PRO A 62 -7.59 19.96 -22.12
CA PRO A 62 -9.02 20.03 -21.83
C PRO A 62 -9.38 19.27 -20.54
N GLY A 63 -9.99 19.98 -19.59
CA GLY A 63 -10.38 19.39 -18.29
C GLY A 63 -9.30 19.44 -17.20
N ALA A 64 -8.18 20.13 -17.42
CA ALA A 64 -7.26 20.49 -16.34
C ALA A 64 -7.91 21.54 -15.41
N GLU A 65 -8.03 21.20 -14.13
CA GLU A 65 -8.55 22.07 -13.07
C GLU A 65 -7.51 22.21 -11.94
N GLY A 66 -7.75 23.08 -10.96
CA GLY A 66 -6.86 23.23 -9.79
C GLY A 66 -5.60 24.04 -10.06
N GLY A 67 -4.74 24.14 -9.04
CA GLY A 67 -3.55 25.00 -9.08
C GLY A 67 -2.50 24.64 -10.13
N GLY A 68 -2.49 23.40 -10.63
CA GLY A 68 -1.59 22.93 -11.67
C GLY A 68 -2.12 23.14 -13.10
N ARG A 69 -3.34 23.67 -13.25
CA ARG A 69 -4.07 23.67 -14.54
C ARG A 69 -3.40 24.43 -15.68
N TYR A 70 -2.47 25.33 -15.39
CA TYR A 70 -1.74 26.13 -16.37
C TYR A 70 -0.30 25.65 -16.59
N ALA A 71 0.08 24.48 -16.06
CA ALA A 71 1.33 23.85 -16.45
C ALA A 71 1.35 23.68 -17.99
N THR A 72 2.42 24.14 -18.63
CA THR A 72 2.61 24.02 -20.08
C THR A 72 3.42 22.79 -20.45
N GLY A 73 4.14 22.21 -19.47
CA GLY A 73 4.97 21.03 -19.68
C GLY A 73 5.99 21.26 -20.80
N GLY A 74 6.04 20.32 -21.74
CA GLY A 74 6.91 20.36 -22.91
C GLY A 74 6.31 21.03 -24.15
N ARG A 75 5.24 21.83 -24.02
CA ARG A 75 4.55 22.50 -25.14
C ARG A 75 5.53 23.30 -26.00
N GLY A 76 5.48 23.09 -27.32
CA GLY A 76 6.36 23.73 -28.29
C GLY A 76 7.84 23.30 -28.23
N GLY A 77 8.19 22.38 -27.32
CA GLY A 77 9.55 21.87 -27.15
C GLY A 77 9.90 20.70 -28.07
N GLU A 78 11.03 20.05 -27.78
CA GLU A 78 11.48 18.84 -28.48
C GLU A 78 10.50 17.68 -28.24
N VAL A 79 10.37 16.78 -29.21
CA VAL A 79 9.69 15.49 -29.01
C VAL A 79 10.74 14.42 -28.75
N TYR A 80 10.61 13.73 -27.62
CA TYR A 80 11.48 12.61 -27.28
C TYR A 80 10.69 11.30 -27.32
N GLU A 81 11.10 10.38 -28.17
CA GLU A 81 10.49 9.06 -28.33
C GLU A 81 11.14 8.02 -27.41
N VAL A 82 10.38 7.51 -26.44
CA VAL A 82 10.76 6.29 -25.70
C VAL A 82 10.56 5.10 -26.63
N THR A 83 11.64 4.41 -26.96
CA THR A 83 11.71 3.32 -27.96
C THR A 83 12.17 1.99 -27.38
N THR A 84 12.43 1.94 -26.06
CA THR A 84 12.82 0.71 -25.37
C THR A 84 12.20 0.63 -23.97
N LEU A 85 11.91 -0.60 -23.54
CA LEU A 85 11.49 -0.92 -22.17
C LEU A 85 12.69 -1.13 -21.22
N ALA A 86 13.92 -0.99 -21.72
CA ALA A 86 15.11 -1.06 -20.89
C ALA A 86 15.11 0.05 -19.82
N ASP A 87 15.57 -0.29 -18.62
CA ASP A 87 15.69 0.64 -17.48
C ASP A 87 16.51 1.90 -17.78
N SER A 88 17.52 1.80 -18.63
CA SER A 88 18.43 2.90 -18.96
C SER A 88 19.07 2.76 -20.34
N GLY A 89 19.71 3.83 -20.80
CA GLY A 89 20.38 3.93 -22.09
C GLY A 89 19.55 4.66 -23.15
N PRO A 90 20.06 4.75 -24.39
CA PRO A 90 19.40 5.46 -25.48
C PRO A 90 17.95 5.01 -25.70
N GLY A 91 17.03 5.97 -25.76
CA GLY A 91 15.60 5.72 -26.01
C GLY A 91 14.81 5.21 -24.81
N SER A 92 15.41 5.17 -23.61
CA SER A 92 14.73 4.74 -22.38
C SER A 92 13.93 5.88 -21.74
N LEU A 93 12.94 5.53 -20.91
CA LEU A 93 12.22 6.51 -20.09
C LEU A 93 13.18 7.29 -19.18
N ARG A 94 14.22 6.65 -18.64
CA ARG A 94 15.21 7.29 -17.77
C ARG A 94 16.01 8.38 -18.50
N GLU A 95 16.37 8.16 -19.76
CA GLU A 95 17.00 9.21 -20.57
C GLU A 95 16.00 10.32 -20.89
N ALA A 96 14.73 9.98 -21.16
CA ALA A 96 13.66 10.93 -21.44
C ALA A 96 13.41 11.90 -20.28
N VAL A 97 13.31 11.41 -19.05
CA VAL A 97 12.97 12.24 -17.88
C VAL A 97 14.14 13.00 -17.27
N SER A 98 15.38 12.73 -17.72
CA SER A 98 16.57 13.41 -17.20
C SER A 98 16.88 14.76 -17.86
N GLY A 99 16.13 15.14 -18.89
CA GLY A 99 16.33 16.37 -19.64
C GLY A 99 15.04 17.14 -19.85
N SER A 100 15.19 18.41 -20.22
CA SER A 100 14.17 19.45 -20.11
C SER A 100 13.61 19.90 -21.46
N ASN A 101 12.52 20.67 -21.44
CA ASN A 101 11.91 21.36 -22.59
C ASN A 101 11.43 20.40 -23.69
N ARG A 102 10.70 19.36 -23.30
CA ARG A 102 10.28 18.31 -24.24
C ARG A 102 8.99 17.60 -23.88
N THR A 103 8.34 17.06 -24.90
CA THR A 103 7.23 16.13 -24.76
C THR A 103 7.72 14.71 -25.03
N VAL A 104 7.58 13.86 -24.03
CA VAL A 104 7.93 12.44 -24.06
C VAL A 104 6.73 11.65 -24.55
N VAL A 105 6.91 10.97 -25.69
CA VAL A 105 5.93 10.05 -26.29
C VAL A 105 6.49 8.64 -26.30
N PHE A 106 5.62 7.64 -26.33
CA PHE A 106 6.00 6.23 -26.26
C PHE A 106 5.76 5.52 -27.59
N ARG A 107 6.83 4.93 -28.13
CA ARG A 107 6.81 4.05 -29.32
C ARG A 107 6.89 2.57 -28.94
N VAL A 108 6.79 2.30 -27.65
CA VAL A 108 6.76 0.98 -27.04
C VAL A 108 5.68 0.95 -25.96
N SER A 109 5.25 -0.25 -25.61
CA SER A 109 4.29 -0.50 -24.53
C SER A 109 4.70 -1.76 -23.78
N GLY A 110 4.44 -1.80 -22.48
CA GLY A 110 4.92 -2.86 -21.62
C GLY A 110 5.29 -2.39 -20.22
N ASN A 111 5.88 -3.29 -19.45
CA ASN A 111 6.45 -3.00 -18.14
C ASN A 111 7.91 -2.55 -18.29
N ILE A 112 8.24 -1.38 -17.74
CA ILE A 112 9.62 -0.90 -17.59
C ILE A 112 10.09 -1.30 -16.18
N GLU A 113 10.92 -2.34 -16.10
CA GLU A 113 11.42 -2.84 -14.82
C GLU A 113 12.66 -2.06 -14.39
N LEU A 114 12.50 -1.28 -13.31
CA LEU A 114 13.56 -0.44 -12.77
C LEU A 114 14.65 -1.28 -12.10
N LYS A 115 15.91 -0.98 -12.39
CA LYS A 115 17.07 -1.57 -11.68
C LYS A 115 17.58 -0.71 -10.53
N GLY A 116 17.10 0.53 -10.45
CA GLY A 116 17.25 1.47 -9.35
C GLY A 116 16.18 2.57 -9.48
N GLY A 117 16.00 3.38 -8.43
CA GLY A 117 15.01 4.47 -8.43
C GLY A 117 15.09 5.37 -9.68
N LEU A 118 13.95 5.84 -10.16
CA LEU A 118 13.83 6.70 -11.33
C LEU A 118 13.63 8.16 -10.91
N ASP A 119 14.67 8.98 -11.09
CA ASP A 119 14.60 10.41 -10.81
C ASP A 119 14.16 11.17 -12.07
N ILE A 120 13.09 11.96 -11.96
CA ILE A 120 12.70 12.98 -12.93
C ILE A 120 13.47 14.25 -12.58
N THR A 121 14.51 14.55 -13.37
CA THR A 121 15.39 15.71 -13.13
C THR A 121 15.20 16.83 -14.16
N GLY A 122 14.47 16.58 -15.24
CA GLY A 122 14.11 17.59 -16.23
C GLY A 122 12.93 18.47 -15.81
N SER A 123 12.91 19.72 -16.29
CA SER A 123 11.80 20.68 -16.15
C SER A 123 11.19 20.99 -17.52
N ASN A 124 10.00 21.60 -17.56
CA ASN A 124 9.26 21.86 -18.80
C ASN A 124 9.05 20.56 -19.59
N LEU A 125 8.42 19.58 -18.92
CA LEU A 125 8.34 18.20 -19.38
C LEU A 125 6.88 17.74 -19.41
N THR A 126 6.44 17.25 -20.57
CA THR A 126 5.19 16.49 -20.69
C THR A 126 5.54 15.02 -20.85
N ILE A 127 5.03 14.14 -20.00
CA ILE A 127 5.18 12.68 -20.15
C ILE A 127 3.81 12.08 -20.46
N ALA A 128 3.60 11.74 -21.74
CA ALA A 128 2.30 11.39 -22.28
C ALA A 128 2.11 9.88 -22.41
N GLY A 129 1.78 9.19 -21.31
CA GLY A 129 1.55 7.73 -21.28
C GLY A 129 0.46 7.25 -22.24
N GLN A 130 -0.51 8.10 -22.56
CA GLN A 130 -1.58 7.81 -23.52
C GLN A 130 -1.09 7.60 -24.96
N SER A 131 0.13 8.04 -25.29
CA SER A 131 0.73 7.85 -26.63
C SER A 131 1.24 6.43 -26.87
N ALA A 132 1.43 5.64 -25.80
CA ALA A 132 1.92 4.27 -25.93
C ALA A 132 0.96 3.41 -26.75
N PRO A 133 1.44 2.42 -27.52
CA PRO A 133 0.58 1.41 -28.14
C PRO A 133 0.08 0.38 -27.10
N GLY A 134 -0.62 -0.66 -27.57
CA GLY A 134 -0.95 -1.84 -26.77
C GLY A 134 -1.72 -1.53 -25.49
N ASP A 135 -1.24 -2.08 -24.36
CA ASP A 135 -1.82 -1.88 -23.03
C ASP A 135 -1.28 -0.63 -22.28
N GLY A 136 -0.38 0.12 -22.92
CA GLY A 136 0.28 1.29 -22.33
C GLY A 136 1.56 0.95 -21.56
N ILE A 137 1.93 1.84 -20.63
CA ILE A 137 3.20 1.76 -19.89
C ILE A 137 2.96 1.60 -18.39
N CYS A 138 3.74 0.71 -17.79
CA CYS A 138 3.82 0.53 -16.35
C CYS A 138 5.28 0.51 -15.90
N VAL A 139 5.67 1.47 -15.08
CA VAL A 139 6.99 1.51 -14.42
C VAL A 139 6.90 0.64 -13.17
N VAL A 140 7.80 -0.33 -13.01
CA VAL A 140 7.69 -1.34 -11.95
C VAL A 140 8.99 -1.60 -11.20
N GLY A 141 8.85 -2.05 -9.95
CA GLY A 141 9.91 -2.68 -9.16
C GLY A 141 10.78 -1.73 -8.33
N ASN A 142 10.59 -0.41 -8.43
CA ASN A 142 11.33 0.57 -7.63
C ASN A 142 10.56 1.91 -7.54
N GLU A 143 11.10 2.84 -6.75
CA GLU A 143 10.58 4.19 -6.58
C GLU A 143 10.76 5.07 -7.84
N THR A 144 9.84 6.02 -8.02
CA THR A 144 9.99 7.14 -8.98
C THR A 144 9.81 8.45 -8.24
N LYS A 145 10.70 9.42 -8.43
CA LYS A 145 10.61 10.70 -7.72
C LYS A 145 10.96 11.90 -8.58
N ALA A 146 10.37 13.04 -8.24
CA ALA A 146 10.76 14.35 -8.74
C ALA A 146 10.93 15.30 -7.55
N GLU A 147 12.05 16.01 -7.51
CA GLU A 147 12.37 16.95 -6.44
C GLU A 147 12.91 18.25 -7.04
N ASN A 148 12.37 19.39 -6.62
CA ASN A 148 12.84 20.72 -7.06
C ASN A 148 12.82 20.93 -8.60
N VAL A 149 11.90 20.28 -9.31
CA VAL A 149 11.64 20.50 -10.75
C VAL A 149 10.37 21.31 -10.95
N GLU A 150 10.18 21.86 -12.15
CA GLU A 150 9.04 22.73 -12.43
C GLU A 150 8.44 22.50 -13.81
N ASN A 151 7.17 22.88 -13.95
CA ASN A 151 6.40 22.84 -15.18
C ASN A 151 6.32 21.42 -15.77
N ILE A 152 5.61 20.53 -15.05
CA ILE A 152 5.51 19.11 -15.40
C ILE A 152 4.05 18.73 -15.67
N ILE A 153 3.83 18.00 -16.78
CA ILE A 153 2.56 17.32 -17.08
C ILE A 153 2.82 15.81 -17.12
N LEU A 154 2.12 15.03 -16.29
CA LEU A 154 2.23 13.58 -16.24
C LEU A 154 0.85 12.95 -16.47
N ARG A 155 0.69 12.11 -17.51
CA ARG A 155 -0.61 11.51 -17.83
C ARG A 155 -0.59 10.03 -18.17
N HIS A 156 -1.63 9.31 -17.75
CA HIS A 156 -1.92 7.92 -18.17
C HIS A 156 -0.78 6.91 -17.96
N LEU A 157 -0.03 7.06 -16.88
CA LEU A 157 1.06 6.15 -16.48
C LEU A 157 0.72 5.37 -15.22
N ARG A 158 1.33 4.19 -15.11
CA ARG A 158 1.23 3.34 -13.92
C ARG A 158 2.60 3.22 -13.26
N PHE A 159 2.65 3.36 -11.95
CA PHE A 159 3.84 3.19 -11.14
C PHE A 159 3.59 2.13 -10.09
N ARG A 160 4.45 1.11 -10.06
CA ARG A 160 4.29 -0.02 -9.14
C ARG A 160 5.55 -0.41 -8.41
N GLY A 161 5.62 -0.09 -7.12
CA GLY A 161 6.69 -0.57 -6.24
C GLY A 161 6.54 -2.05 -5.89
N THR A 162 7.32 -2.50 -4.92
CA THR A 162 7.48 -3.91 -4.56
C THR A 162 8.03 -4.05 -3.14
N ASP A 163 7.65 -5.11 -2.44
CA ASP A 163 8.30 -5.54 -1.20
C ASP A 163 9.63 -6.28 -1.43
N ALA A 164 9.92 -6.69 -2.67
CA ALA A 164 11.05 -7.57 -2.99
C ALA A 164 12.42 -6.89 -2.78
N LEU A 165 12.46 -5.56 -2.66
CA LEU A 165 13.69 -4.83 -2.33
C LEU A 165 14.08 -4.97 -0.85
N GLY A 166 13.17 -5.41 0.03
CA GLY A 166 13.45 -5.58 1.46
C GLY A 166 13.69 -4.27 2.21
N THR A 167 13.23 -3.13 1.66
CA THR A 167 13.38 -1.78 2.22
C THR A 167 12.07 -1.01 2.05
N PRO A 168 11.73 -0.08 2.97
CA PRO A 168 10.61 0.84 2.76
C PRO A 168 10.89 1.74 1.56
N ILE A 169 10.11 1.55 0.49
CA ILE A 169 10.10 2.45 -0.67
C ILE A 169 8.76 3.16 -0.78
N ASP A 170 8.85 4.42 -1.19
CA ASP A 170 7.72 5.16 -1.74
C ASP A 170 7.61 4.84 -3.23
N THR A 171 6.42 4.52 -3.72
CA THR A 171 6.27 4.21 -5.15
C THR A 171 6.44 5.45 -6.01
N PHE A 172 5.87 6.57 -5.56
CA PHE A 172 5.90 7.82 -6.31
C PHE A 172 5.97 9.04 -5.39
N GLY A 173 6.98 9.89 -5.63
CA GLY A 173 7.22 11.12 -4.88
C GLY A 173 7.29 12.36 -5.77
N MET A 174 6.65 13.46 -5.37
CA MET A 174 6.88 14.80 -5.93
C MET A 174 6.97 15.82 -4.82
N GLU A 175 8.17 16.33 -4.56
CA GLU A 175 8.43 17.28 -3.48
C GLU A 175 9.02 18.59 -3.99
N ARG A 176 8.58 19.72 -3.42
CA ARG A 176 9.10 21.07 -3.72
C ARG A 176 9.09 21.41 -5.22
N CYS A 177 8.13 20.86 -5.95
CA CYS A 177 7.93 21.11 -7.36
C CYS A 177 6.95 22.27 -7.58
N ARG A 178 7.02 22.94 -8.74
CA ARG A 178 6.13 24.06 -9.07
C ARG A 178 5.46 23.91 -10.42
N ASN A 179 4.21 24.34 -10.53
CA ASN A 179 3.42 24.30 -11.77
C ASN A 179 3.34 22.86 -12.32
N VAL A 180 2.65 21.98 -11.60
CA VAL A 180 2.62 20.54 -11.93
C VAL A 180 1.20 20.03 -11.99
N ILE A 181 0.89 19.23 -13.01
CA ILE A 181 -0.35 18.46 -13.08
C ILE A 181 -0.07 16.99 -13.36
N VAL A 182 -0.62 16.13 -12.50
CA VAL A 182 -0.61 14.68 -12.62
C VAL A 182 -2.05 14.23 -12.82
N ASP A 183 -2.34 13.63 -13.98
CA ASP A 183 -3.71 13.31 -14.41
C ASP A 183 -3.82 11.86 -14.90
N HIS A 184 -4.85 11.14 -14.45
CA HIS A 184 -5.09 9.76 -14.89
C HIS A 184 -3.90 8.81 -14.70
N CYS A 185 -3.14 8.96 -13.61
CA CYS A 185 -2.08 8.01 -13.23
C CYS A 185 -2.54 7.01 -12.17
N SER A 186 -1.89 5.86 -12.10
CA SER A 186 -2.15 4.83 -11.08
C SER A 186 -0.88 4.51 -10.28
N PHE A 187 -1.00 4.43 -8.96
CA PHE A 187 0.11 4.23 -8.02
C PHE A 187 -0.21 3.06 -7.09
N SER A 188 0.54 1.96 -7.19
CA SER A 188 0.40 0.73 -6.37
C SER A 188 1.56 -0.19 -6.70
N TRP A 189 2.33 -0.79 -5.83
CA TRP A 189 2.19 -0.97 -4.40
C TRP A 189 3.38 -0.32 -3.73
N ALA A 190 3.23 0.16 -2.50
CA ALA A 190 4.35 0.73 -1.75
C ALA A 190 4.54 0.03 -0.42
N VAL A 191 5.78 -0.02 0.05
CA VAL A 191 6.08 -0.48 1.42
C VAL A 191 5.90 0.66 2.41
N ASP A 192 6.30 1.88 2.04
CA ASP A 192 6.03 3.08 2.84
C ASP A 192 4.78 3.80 2.29
N GLU A 193 4.91 4.61 1.22
CA GLU A 193 3.79 5.39 0.67
C GLU A 193 3.57 5.23 -0.85
N CYS A 194 2.31 5.10 -1.27
CA CYS A 194 1.98 4.91 -2.69
C CYS A 194 2.19 6.17 -3.53
N CYS A 195 1.73 7.34 -3.07
CA CYS A 195 1.81 8.59 -3.82
C CYS A 195 1.92 9.80 -2.89
N SER A 196 3.16 10.25 -2.67
CA SER A 196 3.50 11.38 -1.81
C SER A 196 3.84 12.61 -2.66
N CYS A 197 2.88 13.52 -2.79
CA CYS A 197 3.05 14.79 -3.52
C CYS A 197 2.80 15.95 -2.57
N TYR A 198 3.85 16.51 -1.96
CA TYR A 198 3.73 17.51 -0.93
C TYR A 198 4.76 18.64 -1.03
N GLY A 199 4.50 19.76 -0.36
CA GLY A 199 5.37 20.95 -0.41
C GLY A 199 5.46 21.60 -1.79
N ASN A 200 4.52 21.28 -2.68
CA ASN A 200 4.49 21.77 -4.05
C ASN A 200 3.75 23.12 -4.14
N GLU A 201 4.00 23.90 -5.18
CA GLU A 201 3.30 25.16 -5.48
C GLU A 201 2.58 25.05 -6.82
N ASN A 202 1.33 25.52 -6.92
CA ASN A 202 0.54 25.42 -8.16
C ASN A 202 0.49 23.97 -8.67
N PHE A 203 -0.08 23.10 -7.84
CA PHE A 203 -0.03 21.65 -8.03
C PHE A 203 -1.44 21.08 -8.21
N THR A 204 -1.58 20.08 -9.07
CA THR A 204 -2.81 19.27 -9.17
C THR A 204 -2.53 17.79 -9.33
N LEU A 205 -3.15 16.97 -8.48
CA LEU A 205 -3.33 15.54 -8.67
C LEU A 205 -4.81 15.27 -8.97
N GLN A 206 -5.12 14.83 -10.19
CA GLN A 206 -6.50 14.63 -10.62
C GLN A 206 -6.74 13.28 -11.30
N TRP A 207 -7.93 12.73 -11.07
CA TRP A 207 -8.36 11.48 -11.72
C TRP A 207 -7.37 10.32 -11.55
N CYS A 208 -6.63 10.26 -10.45
CA CYS A 208 -5.64 9.21 -10.18
C CYS A 208 -6.19 8.08 -9.31
N ILE A 209 -5.54 6.90 -9.38
CA ILE A 209 -5.74 5.81 -8.42
C ILE A 209 -4.50 5.72 -7.53
N VAL A 210 -4.72 5.71 -6.21
CA VAL A 210 -3.69 5.44 -5.19
C VAL A 210 -4.16 4.23 -4.41
N SER A 211 -3.50 3.08 -4.57
CA SER A 211 -4.02 1.82 -4.05
C SER A 211 -2.97 0.90 -3.46
N GLU A 212 -3.40 0.15 -2.43
CA GLU A 212 -2.68 -1.00 -1.88
C GLU A 212 -1.23 -0.73 -1.42
N GLY A 213 -1.08 0.07 -0.37
CA GLY A 213 0.11 0.10 0.46
C GLY A 213 0.22 -1.21 1.25
N LEU A 214 1.43 -1.76 1.31
CA LEU A 214 1.68 -3.12 1.77
C LEU A 214 1.72 -3.20 3.30
N ALA A 215 0.54 -3.38 3.90
CA ALA A 215 0.23 -3.07 5.29
C ALA A 215 1.20 -3.66 6.33
N LEU A 216 1.48 -4.96 6.33
CA LEU A 216 2.45 -5.58 7.24
C LEU A 216 3.56 -6.27 6.45
N SER A 217 4.34 -5.45 5.76
CA SER A 217 5.41 -5.88 4.86
C SER A 217 6.81 -5.70 5.48
N VAL A 218 7.80 -5.31 4.68
CA VAL A 218 9.21 -5.18 5.07
C VAL A 218 9.58 -3.84 5.72
N HIS A 219 8.60 -3.04 6.13
CA HIS A 219 8.87 -1.78 6.82
C HIS A 219 9.32 -2.04 8.26
N GLU A 220 10.45 -1.44 8.67
CA GLU A 220 10.98 -1.45 10.04
C GLU A 220 10.05 -0.83 11.09
N LYS A 221 8.99 -0.14 10.67
CA LYS A 221 7.93 0.40 11.53
C LYS A 221 6.74 -0.57 11.70
N GLY A 222 6.84 -1.81 11.21
CA GLY A 222 5.76 -2.79 11.35
C GLY A 222 4.59 -2.49 10.42
N LEU A 223 3.39 -2.33 10.99
CA LEU A 223 2.18 -2.04 10.23
C LEU A 223 2.32 -0.66 9.56
N HIS A 224 2.65 -0.67 8.28
CA HIS A 224 2.90 0.48 7.43
C HIS A 224 2.46 0.14 6.01
N GLY A 225 1.47 0.86 5.48
CA GLY A 225 0.97 0.68 4.13
C GLY A 225 0.04 1.84 3.81
N TYR A 226 0.62 2.91 3.26
CA TYR A 226 0.00 4.22 3.28
C TYR A 226 -0.30 4.79 1.89
N GLY A 227 -1.39 5.57 1.82
CA GLY A 227 -1.79 6.28 0.60
C GLY A 227 -0.75 7.32 0.19
N GLY A 228 -0.49 8.31 1.04
CA GLY A 228 0.66 9.20 0.88
C GLY A 228 0.55 10.55 1.60
N LEU A 229 1.65 11.31 1.52
CA LEU A 229 1.79 12.67 2.01
C LEU A 229 1.35 13.69 0.96
N TRP A 230 0.33 14.49 1.27
CA TRP A 230 -0.19 15.54 0.39
C TRP A 230 -0.02 16.92 1.03
N GLY A 231 -0.02 17.99 0.26
CA GLY A 231 0.13 19.35 0.76
C GLY A 231 0.88 20.26 -0.20
N GLY A 232 0.96 21.54 0.13
CA GLY A 232 1.53 22.54 -0.78
C GLY A 232 0.77 23.86 -0.72
N ASP A 233 1.16 24.82 -1.56
CA ASP A 233 0.46 26.10 -1.72
C ASP A 233 -0.20 26.16 -3.11
N ASN A 234 -1.47 26.61 -3.15
CA ASN A 234 -2.34 26.42 -4.32
C ASN A 234 -2.30 24.95 -4.81
N ALA A 235 -2.42 24.00 -3.87
CA ALA A 235 -2.33 22.57 -4.16
C ALA A 235 -3.71 21.93 -4.19
N THR A 236 -4.04 21.24 -5.27
CA THR A 236 -5.37 20.64 -5.50
C THR A 236 -5.28 19.14 -5.67
N TYR A 237 -6.19 18.41 -5.03
CA TYR A 237 -6.31 16.97 -5.15
C TYR A 237 -7.79 16.63 -5.40
N HIS A 238 -8.16 16.25 -6.62
CA HIS A 238 -9.57 16.03 -6.94
C HIS A 238 -9.88 14.85 -7.86
N HIS A 239 -11.06 14.24 -7.65
CA HIS A 239 -11.50 13.06 -8.39
C HIS A 239 -10.52 11.86 -8.35
N ASN A 240 -9.73 11.74 -7.29
CA ASN A 240 -8.86 10.60 -7.09
C ASN A 240 -9.59 9.48 -6.33
N LEU A 241 -9.16 8.24 -6.55
CA LEU A 241 -9.54 7.07 -5.77
C LEU A 241 -8.39 6.67 -4.85
N LEU A 242 -8.63 6.72 -3.53
CA LEU A 242 -7.74 6.14 -2.52
C LEU A 242 -8.38 4.86 -1.99
N VAL A 243 -7.65 3.75 -2.02
CA VAL A 243 -8.27 2.43 -1.81
C VAL A 243 -7.33 1.37 -1.25
N HIS A 244 -7.83 0.60 -0.27
CA HIS A 244 -7.11 -0.52 0.36
C HIS A 244 -5.78 -0.11 1.01
N GLN A 245 -5.78 1.05 1.65
CA GLN A 245 -4.64 1.60 2.39
C GLN A 245 -4.90 1.52 3.89
N GLY A 246 -3.87 1.21 4.67
CA GLY A 246 -3.96 1.19 6.14
C GLY A 246 -4.17 2.57 6.75
N GLY A 247 -3.62 3.60 6.10
CA GLY A 247 -3.65 4.96 6.59
C GLY A 247 -3.14 5.99 5.60
N ARG A 248 -3.02 7.24 6.06
CA ARG A 248 -2.68 8.41 5.24
C ARG A 248 -3.56 8.47 4.00
N ASN A 249 -4.86 8.69 4.24
CA ASN A 249 -5.89 8.72 3.20
C ASN A 249 -6.47 10.12 2.93
N PRO A 250 -5.68 11.15 2.53
CA PRO A 250 -4.22 11.30 2.60
C PRO A 250 -3.74 11.73 4.01
N ARG A 251 -2.44 11.85 4.24
CA ARG A 251 -1.93 12.71 5.33
C ARG A 251 -1.52 14.06 4.75
N PHE A 252 -2.05 15.16 5.27
CA PHE A 252 -1.54 16.49 4.95
C PHE A 252 -0.20 16.72 5.66
N SER A 253 0.83 17.05 4.88
CA SER A 253 2.20 17.26 5.36
C SER A 253 2.37 18.61 6.04
N PHE A 254 3.50 18.76 6.73
CA PHE A 254 4.03 20.04 7.14
C PHE A 254 5.39 20.25 6.47
N VAL A 255 5.51 21.34 5.72
CA VAL A 255 6.77 21.80 5.13
C VAL A 255 6.93 23.26 5.52
N GLU A 256 8.07 23.59 6.13
CA GLU A 256 8.44 24.95 6.47
C GLU A 256 8.48 25.83 5.20
N ASP A 257 8.13 27.11 5.36
CA ASP A 257 8.10 28.11 4.28
C ASP A 257 7.07 27.86 3.16
N VAL A 258 6.08 26.98 3.38
CA VAL A 258 4.94 26.74 2.48
C VAL A 258 3.65 27.02 3.24
N ALA A 259 2.73 27.79 2.67
CA ALA A 259 1.47 28.16 3.32
C ALA A 259 0.54 26.96 3.62
N GLN A 260 0.75 25.82 2.94
CA GLN A 260 -0.09 24.62 3.05
C GLN A 260 -1.57 24.89 2.74
N ARG A 261 -1.85 25.73 1.74
CA ARG A 261 -3.21 25.95 1.22
C ARG A 261 -3.58 24.85 0.23
N ALA A 262 -4.33 23.86 0.72
CA ALA A 262 -4.67 22.65 -0.03
C ALA A 262 -6.18 22.46 -0.19
N ASP A 263 -6.61 21.99 -1.36
CA ASP A 263 -8.00 21.67 -1.68
C ASP A 263 -8.16 20.19 -2.07
N LEU A 264 -8.77 19.41 -1.19
CA LEU A 264 -9.17 18.03 -1.44
C LEU A 264 -10.66 18.00 -1.74
N ARG A 265 -11.00 17.67 -2.99
CA ARG A 265 -12.38 17.80 -3.48
C ARG A 265 -12.83 16.65 -4.36
N ASN A 266 -14.08 16.21 -4.22
CA ASN A 266 -14.67 15.17 -5.08
C ASN A 266 -13.89 13.85 -5.13
N ASN A 267 -13.12 13.49 -4.10
CA ASN A 267 -12.36 12.24 -4.07
C ASN A 267 -13.23 11.08 -3.57
N VAL A 268 -12.81 9.85 -3.87
CA VAL A 268 -13.38 8.64 -3.27
C VAL A 268 -12.33 8.00 -2.37
N VAL A 269 -12.69 7.75 -1.12
CA VAL A 269 -11.86 7.03 -0.16
C VAL A 269 -12.58 5.74 0.22
N TYR A 270 -12.05 4.60 -0.22
CA TYR A 270 -12.67 3.29 -0.02
C TYR A 270 -11.79 2.35 0.80
N ASN A 271 -12.37 1.63 1.75
CA ASN A 271 -11.69 0.63 2.56
C ASN A 271 -10.40 1.17 3.23
N TYR A 272 -10.50 2.35 3.84
CA TYR A 272 -9.43 2.96 4.63
C TYR A 272 -9.30 2.22 5.96
N GLY A 273 -8.14 1.63 6.23
CA GLY A 273 -7.94 0.59 7.24
C GLY A 273 -8.04 1.08 8.69
N TYR A 274 -6.88 1.32 9.30
CA TYR A 274 -6.75 1.69 10.71
C TYR A 274 -6.62 3.19 10.96
N THR A 275 -6.49 4.01 9.90
CA THR A 275 -6.66 5.48 9.97
C THR A 275 -7.30 6.05 8.69
N SER A 276 -7.87 7.25 8.80
CA SER A 276 -8.44 8.03 7.68
C SER A 276 -7.46 9.14 7.23
N CYS A 277 -7.95 10.33 6.92
CA CYS A 277 -7.13 11.52 6.71
C CYS A 277 -6.60 12.09 8.04
N TYR A 278 -5.39 12.64 8.07
CA TYR A 278 -4.82 13.34 9.24
C TYR A 278 -3.68 14.29 8.87
N GLY A 279 -3.06 14.95 9.86
CA GLY A 279 -1.91 15.84 9.67
C GLY A 279 -2.32 17.31 9.55
N GLY A 280 -1.70 18.03 8.59
CA GLY A 280 -1.93 19.44 8.26
C GLY A 280 -1.55 20.39 9.39
N GLU A 281 -0.43 20.07 10.04
CA GLU A 281 0.11 20.87 11.13
C GLU A 281 0.40 22.29 10.63
N TRP A 282 -0.14 23.30 11.35
CA TRP A 282 -0.01 24.73 11.02
C TRP A 282 -0.44 25.16 9.61
N ALA A 283 -1.25 24.38 8.91
CA ALA A 283 -1.70 24.75 7.58
C ALA A 283 -2.58 26.02 7.58
N ASP A 284 -2.34 26.94 6.63
CA ASP A 284 -3.12 28.17 6.51
C ASP A 284 -4.59 27.88 6.15
N GLY A 285 -4.85 26.80 5.41
CA GLY A 285 -6.20 26.38 5.06
C GLY A 285 -6.25 25.07 4.26
N VAL A 286 -6.87 24.05 4.84
CA VAL A 286 -7.16 22.79 4.13
C VAL A 286 -8.66 22.63 3.94
N ASN A 287 -9.09 22.45 2.70
CA ASN A 287 -10.47 22.14 2.33
C ASN A 287 -10.62 20.63 2.09
N ILE A 288 -11.65 20.01 2.69
CA ILE A 288 -12.11 18.65 2.39
C ILE A 288 -13.57 18.74 2.00
N VAL A 289 -13.86 18.71 0.71
CA VAL A 289 -15.20 19.04 0.19
C VAL A 289 -15.74 18.02 -0.81
N GLY A 290 -17.02 17.68 -0.69
CA GLY A 290 -17.72 16.91 -1.73
C GLY A 290 -17.14 15.52 -1.99
N SER A 291 -16.39 14.94 -1.04
CA SER A 291 -15.75 13.63 -1.19
C SER A 291 -16.64 12.51 -0.63
N TYR A 292 -16.48 11.30 -1.18
CA TYR A 292 -17.25 10.11 -0.81
C TYR A 292 -16.38 9.11 -0.07
N TYR A 293 -16.71 8.85 1.19
CA TYR A 293 -16.06 7.88 2.04
C TYR A 293 -16.91 6.62 2.11
N ARG A 294 -16.31 5.49 1.77
CA ARG A 294 -16.94 4.18 1.83
C ARG A 294 -16.11 3.26 2.74
N PRO A 295 -16.52 3.05 4.00
CA PRO A 295 -15.93 1.99 4.81
C PRO A 295 -15.98 0.65 4.08
N GLY A 296 -14.88 -0.11 4.14
CA GLY A 296 -14.75 -1.41 3.48
C GLY A 296 -14.38 -2.53 4.47
N PRO A 297 -14.04 -3.73 3.96
CA PRO A 297 -13.75 -4.89 4.81
C PRO A 297 -12.66 -4.69 5.88
N ASP A 298 -11.62 -3.89 5.61
CA ASP A 298 -10.52 -3.61 6.54
C ASP A 298 -10.78 -2.41 7.44
N THR A 299 -11.69 -1.51 7.06
CA THR A 299 -11.98 -0.30 7.84
C THR A 299 -12.40 -0.67 9.24
N LEU A 300 -11.60 -0.23 10.22
CA LEU A 300 -11.92 -0.45 11.63
C LEU A 300 -13.21 0.27 11.99
N ALA A 301 -14.07 -0.38 12.79
CA ALA A 301 -15.36 0.18 13.19
C ALA A 301 -15.26 1.56 13.86
N GLU A 302 -14.16 1.84 14.57
CA GLU A 302 -13.92 3.15 15.20
C GLU A 302 -13.42 4.22 14.22
N ILE A 303 -12.88 3.81 13.08
CA ILE A 303 -12.35 4.67 12.03
C ILE A 303 -13.41 4.97 10.97
N ALA A 304 -14.37 4.06 10.74
CA ALA A 304 -15.47 4.21 9.79
C ALA A 304 -16.24 5.55 9.83
N PRO A 305 -16.45 6.22 10.98
CA PRO A 305 -17.09 7.55 11.00
C PRO A 305 -16.13 8.74 10.79
N VAL A 306 -14.82 8.52 10.64
CA VAL A 306 -13.80 9.58 10.64
C VAL A 306 -13.50 10.09 9.22
N ILE A 307 -13.77 11.37 8.97
CA ILE A 307 -13.33 12.10 7.76
C ILE A 307 -11.86 12.47 7.90
N VAL A 308 -11.50 13.13 9.01
CA VAL A 308 -10.16 13.65 9.25
C VAL A 308 -9.84 13.75 10.73
N SER A 309 -8.59 13.52 11.08
CA SER A 309 -8.02 13.76 12.40
C SER A 309 -6.90 14.81 12.32
N PRO A 310 -7.22 16.12 12.35
CA PRO A 310 -6.20 17.17 12.31
C PRO A 310 -5.20 17.00 13.46
N ASP A 311 -3.91 17.10 13.18
CA ASP A 311 -2.89 16.95 14.22
C ASP A 311 -2.71 18.26 15.02
N ARG A 312 -1.55 18.90 14.95
CA ARG A 312 -1.26 20.10 15.75
C ARG A 312 -1.55 21.39 14.98
N GLY A 313 -2.64 22.07 15.34
CA GLY A 313 -2.99 23.36 14.74
C GLY A 313 -3.62 23.25 13.33
N GLY A 314 -3.43 24.27 12.52
CA GLY A 314 -3.97 24.37 11.15
C GLY A 314 -5.44 24.80 11.09
N SER A 315 -5.84 25.31 9.94
CA SER A 315 -7.21 25.75 9.66
C SER A 315 -7.88 24.84 8.65
N TRP A 316 -9.09 24.39 8.94
CA TRP A 316 -9.77 23.33 8.20
C TRP A 316 -11.20 23.69 7.85
N HIS A 317 -11.62 23.35 6.63
CA HIS A 317 -13.01 23.34 6.24
C HIS A 317 -13.37 21.94 5.78
N VAL A 318 -14.42 21.37 6.37
CA VAL A 318 -14.89 20.02 6.08
C VAL A 318 -16.38 20.08 5.81
N GLY A 319 -16.80 19.85 4.56
CA GLY A 319 -18.21 20.05 4.18
C GLY A 319 -18.65 19.30 2.92
N GLY A 320 -19.93 18.95 2.85
CA GLY A 320 -20.52 18.29 1.67
C GLY A 320 -20.03 16.86 1.39
N ASN A 321 -19.26 16.27 2.32
CA ASN A 321 -18.78 14.90 2.22
C ASN A 321 -19.88 13.90 2.64
N VAL A 322 -19.87 12.72 2.02
CA VAL A 322 -20.76 11.61 2.38
C VAL A 322 -19.92 10.49 2.97
N ILE A 323 -20.37 9.92 4.10
CA ILE A 323 -19.85 8.67 4.63
C ILE A 323 -20.95 7.62 4.58
N GLU A 324 -20.72 6.55 3.81
CA GLU A 324 -21.63 5.41 3.74
C GLU A 324 -21.80 4.74 5.12
N GLY A 325 -23.04 4.49 5.54
CA GLY A 325 -23.36 3.91 6.84
C GLY A 325 -23.41 4.91 8.02
N HIS A 326 -22.94 6.15 7.84
CA HIS A 326 -22.88 7.17 8.90
C HIS A 326 -23.66 8.43 8.50
N SER A 327 -25.00 8.34 8.55
CA SER A 327 -25.90 9.43 8.13
C SER A 327 -25.80 10.68 9.01
N ASP A 328 -25.42 10.53 10.28
CA ASP A 328 -25.21 11.64 11.20
C ASP A 328 -23.96 12.45 10.83
N VAL A 329 -22.85 11.79 10.49
CA VAL A 329 -21.63 12.44 9.97
C VAL A 329 -21.87 13.01 8.57
N THR A 330 -22.67 12.34 7.74
CA THR A 330 -23.06 12.86 6.42
C THR A 330 -23.90 14.13 6.53
N ALA A 331 -24.80 14.21 7.52
CA ALA A 331 -25.62 15.39 7.76
C ALA A 331 -24.81 16.56 8.36
N ASP A 332 -23.80 16.24 9.18
CA ASP A 332 -22.91 17.20 9.83
C ASP A 332 -21.48 16.64 9.86
N ASN A 333 -20.66 17.08 8.89
CA ASN A 333 -19.30 16.60 8.73
C ASN A 333 -18.37 16.96 9.90
N THR A 334 -18.72 17.93 10.75
CA THR A 334 -17.90 18.26 11.93
C THR A 334 -17.84 17.11 12.93
N ARG A 335 -18.84 16.22 12.93
CA ARG A 335 -18.86 14.98 13.73
C ARG A 335 -17.84 13.93 13.27
N GLY A 336 -17.38 14.04 12.03
CA GLY A 336 -16.32 13.20 11.46
C GLY A 336 -14.92 13.77 11.66
N VAL A 337 -14.78 14.88 12.39
CA VAL A 337 -13.49 15.48 12.74
C VAL A 337 -13.09 15.05 14.15
N VAL A 338 -11.91 14.44 14.28
CA VAL A 338 -11.36 14.00 15.57
C VAL A 338 -10.14 14.85 15.93
N PHE A 339 -10.12 15.42 17.14
CA PHE A 339 -9.02 16.27 17.60
C PHE A 339 -8.13 15.53 18.62
N PRO A 340 -7.07 14.81 18.19
CA PRO A 340 -6.19 14.08 19.10
C PRO A 340 -5.38 14.99 20.04
N LEU A 341 -4.83 16.10 19.53
CA LEU A 341 -4.00 17.04 20.31
C LEU A 341 -4.68 18.41 20.57
N GLY A 342 -5.65 18.78 19.75
CA GLY A 342 -6.34 20.08 19.80
C GLY A 342 -5.57 21.23 19.13
N GLY A 343 -6.19 22.41 19.04
CA GLY A 343 -5.59 23.62 18.46
C GLY A 343 -5.86 23.84 16.97
N ALA A 344 -6.44 22.85 16.28
CA ALA A 344 -6.98 23.04 14.94
C ALA A 344 -8.24 23.91 14.95
N THR A 345 -8.41 24.74 13.93
CA THR A 345 -9.57 25.64 13.76
C THR A 345 -10.47 25.12 12.64
N LEU A 346 -11.78 25.08 12.89
CA LEU A 346 -12.77 24.79 11.85
C LEU A 346 -13.37 26.07 11.31
N SER A 347 -13.47 26.16 9.97
CA SER A 347 -14.15 27.22 9.24
C SER A 347 -15.47 26.73 8.67
N ASP A 348 -16.52 27.53 8.79
CA ASP A 348 -17.85 27.26 8.20
C ASP A 348 -17.85 27.41 6.66
N GLN A 349 -16.87 28.13 6.11
CA GLN A 349 -16.72 28.35 4.67
C GLN A 349 -15.41 27.74 4.16
N PRO A 350 -15.37 27.22 2.93
CA PRO A 350 -14.13 26.83 2.29
C PRO A 350 -13.14 27.99 2.25
N PHE A 351 -11.86 27.70 2.47
CA PHE A 351 -10.79 28.66 2.19
C PHE A 351 -10.70 28.91 0.69
N GLU A 352 -10.46 30.17 0.31
CA GLU A 352 -10.29 30.54 -1.09
C GLU A 352 -9.02 29.92 -1.67
N THR A 353 -9.14 29.29 -2.84
CA THR A 353 -8.01 28.88 -3.66
C THR A 353 -7.95 29.74 -4.92
N PRO A 354 -6.74 30.13 -5.39
CA PRO A 354 -6.57 30.87 -6.63
C PRO A 354 -7.24 30.21 -7.84
N ASP A 355 -7.13 28.88 -7.93
CA ASP A 355 -7.63 28.09 -9.05
C ASP A 355 -8.63 27.04 -8.56
N PRO A 356 -9.93 27.39 -8.40
CA PRO A 356 -10.91 26.49 -7.82
C PRO A 356 -11.31 25.36 -8.76
N VAL A 357 -11.66 24.22 -8.18
CA VAL A 357 -12.24 23.06 -8.87
C VAL A 357 -13.77 23.11 -8.83
N ARG A 358 -14.43 22.66 -9.91
CA ARG A 358 -15.88 22.48 -9.89
C ARG A 358 -16.29 21.43 -8.84
N THR A 359 -17.01 21.86 -7.81
CA THR A 359 -17.54 20.96 -6.78
C THR A 359 -18.70 20.13 -7.33
N GLN A 360 -18.71 18.84 -7.05
CA GLN A 360 -19.83 17.94 -7.32
C GLN A 360 -20.51 17.52 -6.01
N ALA A 361 -21.73 17.01 -6.07
CA ALA A 361 -22.26 16.25 -4.94
C ALA A 361 -21.40 14.99 -4.77
N ALA A 362 -21.10 14.59 -3.53
CA ALA A 362 -20.20 13.46 -3.26
C ALA A 362 -20.62 12.15 -3.93
N LYS A 363 -21.93 11.91 -4.11
CA LYS A 363 -22.43 10.74 -4.84
C LYS A 363 -22.16 10.80 -6.34
N ASP A 364 -22.19 11.99 -6.94
CA ASP A 364 -21.88 12.19 -8.36
C ASP A 364 -20.36 12.04 -8.57
N ALA A 365 -19.58 12.62 -7.64
CA ALA A 365 -18.13 12.42 -7.60
C ALA A 365 -17.78 10.92 -7.52
N TYR A 366 -18.47 10.16 -6.66
CA TYR A 366 -18.28 8.71 -6.57
C TYR A 366 -18.49 8.00 -7.92
N GLN A 367 -19.57 8.30 -8.64
CA GLN A 367 -19.82 7.70 -9.95
C GLN A 367 -18.77 8.12 -10.98
N ALA A 368 -18.40 9.41 -11.00
CA ALA A 368 -17.41 9.94 -11.93
C ALA A 368 -16.03 9.32 -11.70
N VAL A 369 -15.54 9.30 -10.45
CA VAL A 369 -14.24 8.71 -10.09
C VAL A 369 -14.19 7.24 -10.45
N LEU A 370 -15.23 6.47 -10.12
CA LEU A 370 -15.24 5.05 -10.44
C LEU A 370 -15.35 4.78 -11.95
N ALA A 371 -15.83 5.73 -12.75
CA ALA A 371 -15.83 5.61 -14.20
C ALA A 371 -14.46 5.99 -14.82
N GLY A 372 -13.82 7.04 -14.31
CA GLY A 372 -12.71 7.70 -15.00
C GLY A 372 -11.32 7.53 -14.40
N ALA A 373 -11.17 7.34 -13.09
CA ALA A 373 -9.86 7.49 -12.44
C ALA A 373 -8.81 6.43 -12.85
N GLY A 374 -7.54 6.79 -12.80
CA GLY A 374 -6.37 5.96 -13.10
C GLY A 374 -5.97 5.98 -14.59
N ALA A 375 -4.97 5.19 -14.93
CA ALA A 375 -4.49 5.07 -16.30
C ALA A 375 -5.51 4.34 -17.19
N THR A 376 -6.35 5.13 -17.88
CA THR A 376 -7.41 4.66 -18.78
C THR A 376 -7.02 4.54 -20.24
N LEU A 377 -5.91 5.18 -20.65
CA LEU A 377 -5.41 5.16 -22.02
C LEU A 377 -4.04 4.46 -22.06
N PRO A 378 -3.78 3.63 -23.10
CA PRO A 378 -4.70 3.25 -24.19
C PRO A 378 -5.85 2.34 -23.76
N ARG A 379 -5.73 1.67 -22.61
CA ARG A 379 -6.80 0.95 -21.92
C ARG A 379 -6.38 0.73 -20.47
N ARG A 380 -7.32 0.40 -19.60
CA ARG A 380 -7.08 0.09 -18.19
C ARG A 380 -6.61 -1.35 -18.00
N ASP A 381 -5.63 -1.56 -17.12
CA ASP A 381 -5.11 -2.90 -16.84
C ASP A 381 -5.90 -3.67 -15.77
N ALA A 382 -5.56 -4.95 -15.59
CA ALA A 382 -6.29 -5.86 -14.73
C ALA A 382 -6.24 -5.51 -13.24
N THR A 383 -5.17 -4.85 -12.78
CA THR A 383 -5.01 -4.44 -11.37
C THR A 383 -5.90 -3.25 -11.08
N ASP A 384 -5.85 -2.21 -11.91
CA ASP A 384 -6.69 -1.02 -11.72
C ASP A 384 -8.19 -1.38 -11.88
N ALA A 385 -8.51 -2.27 -12.82
CA ALA A 385 -9.86 -2.79 -13.01
C ALA A 385 -10.37 -3.55 -11.78
N ARG A 386 -9.52 -4.37 -11.14
CA ARG A 386 -9.84 -5.06 -9.87
C ARG A 386 -10.18 -4.06 -8.78
N VAL A 387 -9.29 -3.10 -8.56
CA VAL A 387 -9.42 -2.10 -7.48
C VAL A 387 -10.71 -1.28 -7.62
N LEU A 388 -11.07 -0.90 -8.85
CA LEU A 388 -12.35 -0.24 -9.13
C LEU A 388 -13.55 -1.17 -8.92
N ALA A 389 -13.45 -2.44 -9.31
CA ALA A 389 -14.49 -3.43 -9.06
C ALA A 389 -14.70 -3.67 -7.55
N ASP A 390 -13.62 -3.71 -6.77
CA ASP A 390 -13.65 -3.82 -5.33
C ASP A 390 -14.36 -2.62 -4.69
N ALA A 391 -14.00 -1.40 -5.12
CA ALA A 391 -14.66 -0.17 -4.67
C ALA A 391 -16.14 -0.06 -5.07
N ARG A 392 -16.57 -0.71 -6.16
CA ARG A 392 -17.99 -0.81 -6.56
C ARG A 392 -18.72 -1.85 -5.72
N ARG A 393 -18.12 -3.03 -5.52
CA ARG A 393 -18.77 -4.20 -4.90
C ARG A 393 -18.69 -4.20 -3.37
N GLY A 394 -17.82 -3.39 -2.77
CA GLY A 394 -17.57 -3.44 -1.33
C GLY A 394 -16.73 -4.66 -0.94
N THR A 395 -15.82 -5.08 -1.83
CA THR A 395 -14.93 -6.25 -1.66
C THR A 395 -13.46 -5.84 -1.60
N GLY A 396 -12.54 -6.80 -1.65
CA GLY A 396 -11.11 -6.55 -1.57
C GLY A 396 -10.60 -6.46 -0.13
N ARG A 397 -9.28 -6.34 0.03
CA ARG A 397 -8.64 -6.21 1.33
C ARG A 397 -7.29 -5.49 1.24
N MET A 398 -6.79 -5.00 2.37
CA MET A 398 -5.37 -4.66 2.52
C MET A 398 -4.52 -5.92 2.33
N ILE A 399 -3.35 -5.74 1.74
CA ILE A 399 -2.41 -6.81 1.41
C ILE A 399 -1.05 -6.54 2.06
N ASN A 400 -0.29 -7.58 2.37
CA ASN A 400 1.07 -7.44 2.90
C ASN A 400 2.16 -7.59 1.83
N SER A 401 1.79 -8.11 0.67
CA SER A 401 2.64 -8.27 -0.50
C SER A 401 1.81 -8.18 -1.77
N GLN A 402 2.37 -7.61 -2.83
CA GLN A 402 1.77 -7.63 -4.16
C GLN A 402 1.46 -9.05 -4.66
N LYS A 403 2.13 -10.07 -4.10
CA LYS A 403 1.88 -11.47 -4.42
C LYS A 403 0.48 -11.91 -4.03
N GLU A 404 -0.13 -11.31 -3.02
CA GLU A 404 -1.48 -11.69 -2.56
C GLU A 404 -2.57 -11.41 -3.62
N VAL A 405 -2.27 -10.57 -4.61
CA VAL A 405 -3.20 -10.15 -5.68
C VAL A 405 -2.73 -10.56 -7.08
N GLY A 406 -1.82 -11.53 -7.17
CA GLY A 406 -1.31 -12.04 -8.45
C GLY A 406 -0.03 -11.38 -8.96
N GLY A 407 0.53 -10.41 -8.23
CA GLY A 407 1.75 -9.71 -8.61
C GLY A 407 1.61 -8.84 -9.87
N ILE A 408 2.75 -8.48 -10.46
CA ILE A 408 2.80 -7.60 -11.64
C ILE A 408 2.06 -8.25 -12.81
N VAL A 409 1.11 -7.51 -13.39
CA VAL A 409 0.43 -7.90 -14.63
C VAL A 409 1.34 -7.57 -15.81
N PRO A 410 1.74 -8.58 -16.62
CA PRO A 410 2.45 -8.31 -17.87
C PRO A 410 1.53 -7.57 -18.84
N LEU A 411 1.98 -6.40 -19.31
CA LEU A 411 1.27 -5.60 -20.30
C LEU A 411 1.59 -6.10 -21.72
N ALA A 412 0.56 -6.30 -22.54
CA ALA A 412 0.71 -6.69 -23.93
C ALA A 412 1.22 -5.51 -24.76
N SER A 413 2.19 -5.79 -25.63
CA SER A 413 2.74 -4.80 -26.54
C SER A 413 2.05 -4.82 -27.90
N ALA A 414 1.96 -3.66 -28.55
CA ALA A 414 1.57 -3.54 -29.95
C ALA A 414 2.53 -2.63 -30.71
N GLU A 415 2.48 -2.72 -32.04
CA GLU A 415 3.27 -1.86 -32.91
C GLU A 415 2.78 -0.40 -32.78
N ALA A 416 3.73 0.53 -32.64
CA ALA A 416 3.42 1.94 -32.62
C ALA A 416 3.03 2.42 -34.04
N PRO A 417 2.04 3.32 -34.18
CA PRO A 417 1.66 3.87 -35.49
C PRO A 417 2.85 4.54 -36.18
N GLU A 418 2.99 4.42 -37.50
CA GLU A 418 4.09 5.06 -38.24
C GLU A 418 4.11 6.59 -38.05
N ASP A 419 5.30 7.13 -37.77
CA ASP A 419 5.63 8.56 -37.64
C ASP A 419 6.98 8.73 -38.35
N SER A 420 6.91 9.18 -39.60
CA SER A 420 8.07 9.21 -40.51
C SER A 420 9.00 10.39 -40.25
N ASP A 421 8.49 11.47 -39.66
CA ASP A 421 9.22 12.71 -39.46
C ASP A 421 9.64 12.95 -38.00
N HIS A 422 9.18 12.08 -37.10
CA HIS A 422 9.51 11.99 -35.68
C HIS A 422 9.06 13.24 -34.90
N ASP A 423 7.89 13.76 -35.22
CA ASP A 423 7.28 14.89 -34.52
C ASP A 423 6.25 14.47 -33.44
N GLY A 424 6.13 13.16 -33.19
CA GLY A 424 5.25 12.56 -32.19
C GLY A 424 3.81 12.36 -32.65
N ILE A 425 3.49 12.74 -33.89
CA ILE A 425 2.18 12.59 -34.51
C ILE A 425 2.24 11.49 -35.56
N PRO A 426 1.34 10.49 -35.54
CA PRO A 426 1.28 9.50 -36.60
C PRO A 426 0.97 10.12 -37.96
N ASP A 427 1.64 9.61 -39.01
CA ASP A 427 1.51 10.09 -40.40
C ASP A 427 0.04 10.18 -40.85
N ALA A 428 -0.78 9.20 -40.45
CA ALA A 428 -2.20 9.16 -40.78
C ALA A 428 -2.99 10.34 -40.17
N TRP A 429 -2.70 10.70 -38.93
CA TRP A 429 -3.35 11.83 -38.25
C TRP A 429 -2.85 13.16 -38.82
N GLY A 430 -1.53 13.28 -39.03
CA GLY A 430 -0.92 14.47 -39.62
C GLY A 430 -1.54 14.80 -40.99
N LYS A 431 -1.68 13.79 -41.86
CA LYS A 431 -2.31 13.93 -43.18
C LYS A 431 -3.78 14.35 -43.11
N GLU A 432 -4.54 13.84 -42.15
CA GLU A 432 -5.95 14.23 -41.95
C GLU A 432 -6.07 15.71 -41.53
N HIS A 433 -5.07 16.23 -40.82
CA HIS A 433 -5.05 17.58 -40.27
C HIS A 433 -4.19 18.56 -41.10
N GLY A 434 -3.68 18.14 -42.25
CA GLY A 434 -2.90 18.98 -43.17
C GLY A 434 -1.52 19.38 -42.61
N LEU A 435 -0.94 18.53 -41.76
CA LEU A 435 0.40 18.69 -41.20
C LEU A 435 1.37 17.85 -42.01
N ASP A 436 2.27 18.50 -42.75
CA ASP A 436 3.30 17.84 -43.56
C ASP A 436 4.70 18.33 -43.13
N GLY A 437 5.46 17.49 -42.42
CA GLY A 437 6.91 17.63 -42.24
C GLY A 437 7.40 17.96 -40.83
N LYS A 438 8.69 17.68 -40.61
CA LYS A 438 9.40 17.81 -39.33
C LYS A 438 9.10 19.11 -38.59
N GLY A 439 8.65 18.98 -37.34
CA GLY A 439 8.39 20.09 -36.43
C GLY A 439 6.95 20.61 -36.46
N ALA A 440 6.07 20.05 -37.31
CA ALA A 440 4.65 20.37 -37.30
C ALA A 440 3.99 20.08 -35.95
N GLY A 441 4.42 19.02 -35.25
CA GLY A 441 3.94 18.69 -33.91
C GLY A 441 4.19 19.75 -32.83
N ALA A 442 5.32 20.48 -32.92
CA ALA A 442 5.65 21.55 -31.96
C ALA A 442 4.93 22.87 -32.27
N ALA A 443 4.46 23.08 -33.50
CA ALA A 443 3.78 24.30 -33.88
C ALA A 443 2.48 24.50 -33.09
N LEU A 444 2.25 25.72 -32.62
CA LEU A 444 1.05 26.10 -31.87
C LEU A 444 -0.11 26.37 -32.83
N ASP A 445 -1.27 25.78 -32.52
CA ASP A 445 -2.53 26.13 -33.15
C ASP A 445 -3.01 27.49 -32.62
N PRO A 446 -3.13 28.53 -33.47
CA PRO A 446 -3.51 29.87 -33.03
C PRO A 446 -4.95 29.94 -32.49
N ALA A 447 -5.80 28.95 -32.77
CA ALA A 447 -7.17 28.94 -32.27
C ALA A 447 -7.26 28.46 -30.81
N THR A 448 -6.40 27.52 -30.40
CA THR A 448 -6.44 26.91 -29.07
C THR A 448 -5.26 27.27 -28.17
N GLY A 449 -4.13 27.66 -28.74
CA GLY A 449 -2.86 27.87 -28.02
C GLY A 449 -2.12 26.57 -27.67
N TRP A 450 -2.65 25.41 -28.05
CA TRP A 450 -1.98 24.11 -27.89
C TRP A 450 -1.12 23.78 -29.09
N SER A 451 -0.06 23.00 -28.90
CA SER A 451 0.69 22.43 -30.02
C SER A 451 -0.14 21.38 -30.76
N ASN A 452 0.16 21.16 -32.04
CA ASN A 452 -0.50 20.09 -32.80
C ASN A 452 -0.33 18.71 -32.13
N LEU A 453 0.83 18.46 -31.49
CA LEU A 453 1.05 17.24 -30.73
C LEU A 453 0.09 17.14 -29.54
N GLU A 454 -0.15 18.23 -28.79
CA GLU A 454 -1.14 18.24 -27.72
C GLU A 454 -2.56 18.00 -28.23
N LEU A 455 -2.92 18.57 -29.39
CA LEU A 455 -4.22 18.30 -30.04
C LEU A 455 -4.36 16.82 -30.39
N TYR A 456 -3.33 16.20 -30.96
CA TYR A 456 -3.31 14.75 -31.22
C TYR A 456 -3.46 13.95 -29.93
N LEU A 457 -2.65 14.22 -28.90
CA LEU A 457 -2.69 13.51 -27.62
C LEU A 457 -4.06 13.59 -26.93
N ASN A 458 -4.75 14.74 -27.03
CA ASN A 458 -6.09 14.94 -26.48
C ASN A 458 -7.21 14.31 -27.35
N SER A 459 -6.90 13.95 -28.60
CA SER A 459 -7.82 13.25 -29.50
C SER A 459 -7.87 11.73 -29.26
N LEU A 460 -6.88 11.17 -28.55
CA LEU A 460 -6.79 9.74 -28.28
C LEU A 460 -7.99 9.22 -27.47
N ARG A 461 -8.33 7.95 -27.70
CA ARG A 461 -9.48 7.27 -27.09
C ARG A 461 -9.09 5.87 -26.61
N PRO A 462 -9.82 5.29 -25.65
CA PRO A 462 -9.56 3.93 -25.21
C PRO A 462 -9.68 2.93 -26.38
N THR A 463 -8.90 1.86 -26.31
CA THR A 463 -8.90 0.76 -27.28
C THR A 463 -9.48 -0.50 -26.65
N GLY A 464 -10.16 -1.32 -27.45
CA GLY A 464 -10.82 -2.54 -26.97
C GLY A 464 -12.19 -2.27 -26.32
N ALA A 465 -12.76 -3.31 -25.72
CA ALA A 465 -13.97 -3.21 -24.90
C ALA A 465 -13.64 -2.78 -23.47
N ASP A 466 -14.67 -2.35 -22.73
CA ASP A 466 -14.58 -2.15 -21.29
C ASP A 466 -14.12 -3.43 -20.57
N ASN A 467 -13.37 -3.28 -19.47
CA ASN A 467 -12.82 -4.43 -18.74
C ASN A 467 -13.92 -5.44 -18.33
N PRO A 468 -13.67 -6.76 -18.48
CA PRO A 468 -14.65 -7.78 -18.13
C PRO A 468 -14.94 -7.81 -16.62
N ASP A 469 -16.12 -8.29 -16.24
CA ASP A 469 -16.38 -8.68 -14.85
C ASP A 469 -15.79 -10.07 -14.57
N VAL A 470 -15.17 -10.25 -13.41
CA VAL A 470 -14.77 -11.58 -12.91
C VAL A 470 -15.02 -11.69 -11.40
N THR A 471 -15.38 -12.89 -10.95
CA THR A 471 -15.49 -13.24 -9.52
C THR A 471 -15.02 -14.67 -9.31
N LEU A 472 -14.11 -14.90 -8.37
CA LEU A 472 -13.79 -16.26 -7.91
C LEU A 472 -14.95 -16.75 -7.03
N THR A 473 -15.59 -17.85 -7.42
CA THR A 473 -16.79 -18.39 -6.76
C THR A 473 -16.50 -19.63 -5.91
N ALA A 474 -15.37 -20.30 -6.16
CA ALA A 474 -14.85 -21.34 -5.29
C ALA A 474 -13.32 -21.33 -5.31
N PRO A 475 -12.66 -21.63 -4.17
CA PRO A 475 -13.25 -21.83 -2.84
C PRO A 475 -13.84 -20.54 -2.25
N ALA A 476 -14.58 -20.64 -1.15
CA ALA A 476 -15.05 -19.46 -0.41
C ALA A 476 -13.88 -18.83 0.38
N VAL A 477 -14.01 -17.54 0.71
CA VAL A 477 -13.07 -16.82 1.58
C VAL A 477 -12.87 -17.58 2.89
N ASP A 478 -11.61 -17.69 3.31
CA ASP A 478 -11.13 -18.37 4.52
C ASP A 478 -11.46 -19.87 4.59
N THR A 479 -11.64 -20.54 3.44
CA THR A 479 -11.84 -22.00 3.42
C THR A 479 -10.64 -22.71 4.06
N VAL A 480 -10.92 -23.53 5.08
CA VAL A 480 -9.94 -24.39 5.76
C VAL A 480 -9.91 -25.78 5.13
N LEU A 481 -8.74 -26.20 4.68
CA LEU A 481 -8.48 -27.47 4.02
C LEU A 481 -7.52 -28.30 4.89
N ALA A 482 -8.06 -29.25 5.65
CA ALA A 482 -7.26 -30.11 6.51
C ALA A 482 -6.53 -31.20 5.70
N SER A 483 -5.25 -31.42 6.00
CA SER A 483 -4.42 -32.44 5.36
C SER A 483 -3.51 -33.16 6.36
N ALA A 484 -3.45 -34.49 6.29
CA ALA A 484 -2.50 -35.25 7.10
C ALA A 484 -1.05 -35.15 6.56
N THR A 485 -0.88 -34.88 5.25
CA THR A 485 0.42 -34.84 4.58
C THR A 485 0.99 -33.43 4.45
N GLY A 486 0.21 -32.40 4.80
CA GLY A 486 0.58 -30.99 4.60
C GLY A 486 0.42 -30.52 3.16
N THR A 487 -0.32 -31.25 2.31
CA THR A 487 -0.70 -30.82 0.97
C THR A 487 -2.16 -31.12 0.66
N HIS A 488 -2.81 -30.32 -0.19
CA HIS A 488 -4.22 -30.53 -0.57
C HIS A 488 -4.47 -30.15 -2.04
N ASP A 489 -5.40 -30.82 -2.72
CA ASP A 489 -5.86 -30.38 -4.04
C ASP A 489 -6.96 -29.32 -3.89
N VAL A 490 -6.83 -28.16 -4.53
CA VAL A 490 -7.81 -27.06 -4.40
C VAL A 490 -8.53 -26.88 -5.73
N THR A 491 -9.85 -26.94 -5.73
CA THR A 491 -10.66 -26.64 -6.91
C THR A 491 -10.98 -25.15 -6.95
N LEU A 492 -10.66 -24.49 -8.05
CA LEU A 492 -10.94 -23.08 -8.28
C LEU A 492 -12.00 -22.94 -9.36
N ARG A 493 -12.97 -22.04 -9.13
CA ARG A 493 -14.04 -21.71 -10.08
C ARG A 493 -14.23 -20.21 -10.15
N ALA A 494 -14.56 -19.70 -11.33
CA ALA A 494 -14.86 -18.30 -11.52
C ALA A 494 -16.05 -18.09 -12.47
N ASP A 495 -16.79 -17.03 -12.21
CA ASP A 495 -17.75 -16.45 -13.15
C ASP A 495 -17.09 -15.26 -13.83
N ALA A 496 -17.19 -15.17 -15.16
CA ALA A 496 -16.64 -14.09 -15.95
C ALA A 496 -17.61 -13.64 -17.04
N ALA A 497 -17.71 -12.33 -17.27
CA ALA A 497 -18.57 -11.74 -18.29
C ALA A 497 -17.88 -10.58 -18.99
N ALA A 498 -17.78 -10.65 -20.32
CA ALA A 498 -17.22 -9.58 -21.14
C ALA A 498 -18.19 -8.40 -21.27
N LYS A 499 -17.65 -7.22 -21.58
CA LYS A 499 -18.42 -6.03 -21.95
C LYS A 499 -18.44 -5.85 -23.47
N ASP A 500 -19.32 -4.98 -23.94
CA ASP A 500 -19.43 -4.52 -25.34
C ASP A 500 -19.47 -5.63 -26.40
N GLY A 501 -19.93 -6.84 -26.03
CA GLY A 501 -20.03 -8.00 -26.92
C GLY A 501 -18.72 -8.72 -27.24
N ALA A 502 -17.59 -8.38 -26.60
CA ALA A 502 -16.25 -8.93 -26.92
C ALA A 502 -16.09 -10.46 -26.71
N GLY A 503 -16.90 -11.06 -25.83
CA GLY A 503 -16.72 -12.45 -25.38
C GLY A 503 -15.49 -12.64 -24.49
N ILE A 504 -15.50 -13.65 -23.61
CA ILE A 504 -14.34 -13.98 -22.77
C ILE A 504 -13.41 -14.92 -23.55
N ALA A 505 -12.14 -14.56 -23.67
CA ALA A 505 -11.12 -15.37 -24.32
C ALA A 505 -10.50 -16.41 -23.37
N SER A 506 -10.21 -16.02 -22.12
CA SER A 506 -9.70 -16.94 -21.10
C SER A 506 -9.92 -16.44 -19.67
N VAL A 507 -9.88 -17.38 -18.72
CA VAL A 507 -9.79 -17.12 -17.29
C VAL A 507 -8.60 -17.88 -16.72
N ALA A 508 -7.56 -17.15 -16.33
CA ALA A 508 -6.38 -17.70 -15.67
C ALA A 508 -6.55 -17.66 -14.14
N PHE A 509 -6.08 -18.68 -13.44
CA PHE A 509 -6.19 -18.80 -11.99
C PHE A 509 -4.81 -18.75 -11.34
N TYR A 510 -4.70 -18.05 -10.22
CA TYR A 510 -3.45 -17.82 -9.50
C TYR A 510 -3.57 -18.23 -8.04
N ALA A 511 -2.48 -18.76 -7.50
CA ALA A 511 -2.23 -18.88 -6.07
C ALA A 511 -1.00 -18.02 -5.77
N ASP A 512 -1.21 -16.98 -4.97
CA ASP A 512 -0.31 -15.86 -4.82
C ASP A 512 0.05 -15.28 -6.21
N ASP A 513 1.33 -15.10 -6.54
CA ASP A 513 1.80 -14.61 -7.84
C ASP A 513 1.97 -15.72 -8.91
N ARG A 514 1.64 -16.98 -8.57
CA ARG A 514 1.87 -18.12 -9.44
C ARG A 514 0.60 -18.60 -10.12
N LYS A 515 0.61 -18.64 -11.45
CA LYS A 515 -0.47 -19.25 -12.24
C LYS A 515 -0.57 -20.75 -11.95
N VAL A 516 -1.76 -21.21 -11.58
CA VAL A 516 -2.08 -22.62 -11.25
C VAL A 516 -2.99 -23.30 -12.26
N GLY A 517 -3.63 -22.53 -13.15
CA GLY A 517 -4.44 -23.07 -14.24
C GLY A 517 -5.03 -21.99 -15.14
N GLU A 518 -5.74 -22.42 -16.18
CA GLU A 518 -6.49 -21.55 -17.09
C GLU A 518 -7.62 -22.33 -17.74
N ALA A 519 -8.74 -21.66 -17.99
CA ALA A 519 -9.86 -22.17 -18.77
C ALA A 519 -10.20 -21.19 -19.91
N ALA A 520 -10.32 -21.69 -21.14
CA ALA A 520 -10.67 -20.90 -22.33
C ALA A 520 -12.19 -20.80 -22.58
N SER A 521 -13.00 -21.57 -21.84
CA SER A 521 -14.46 -21.61 -22.01
C SER A 521 -15.15 -21.93 -20.69
N ALA A 522 -16.39 -21.46 -20.53
CA ALA A 522 -17.23 -21.81 -19.39
C ALA A 522 -17.61 -23.31 -19.38
N PRO A 523 -17.77 -23.95 -18.21
CA PRO A 523 -17.48 -23.40 -16.88
C PRO A 523 -15.99 -23.17 -16.67
N TYR A 524 -15.62 -21.98 -16.14
CA TYR A 524 -14.22 -21.64 -15.90
C TYR A 524 -13.77 -22.28 -14.58
N GLU A 525 -13.05 -23.38 -14.66
CA GLU A 525 -12.57 -24.11 -13.49
C GLU A 525 -11.19 -24.74 -13.70
N THR A 526 -10.45 -24.94 -12.60
CA THR A 526 -9.20 -25.69 -12.58
C THR A 526 -9.00 -26.37 -11.22
N VAL A 527 -8.06 -27.30 -11.15
CA VAL A 527 -7.61 -27.90 -9.88
C VAL A 527 -6.13 -27.59 -9.67
N TRP A 528 -5.83 -26.79 -8.65
CA TRP A 528 -4.47 -26.63 -8.17
C TRP A 528 -4.05 -27.87 -7.37
N LYS A 529 -3.17 -28.67 -7.96
CA LYS A 529 -2.66 -29.91 -7.36
C LYS A 529 -1.60 -29.66 -6.31
N ASN A 530 -1.66 -30.44 -5.22
CA ASN A 530 -0.66 -30.45 -4.15
C ASN A 530 -0.36 -29.05 -3.59
N ALA A 531 -1.39 -28.24 -3.35
CA ALA A 531 -1.23 -26.97 -2.65
C ALA A 531 -0.51 -27.20 -1.31
N PRO A 532 0.62 -26.52 -1.04
CA PRO A 532 1.39 -26.75 0.17
C PRO A 532 0.68 -26.22 1.41
N GLU A 533 1.05 -26.70 2.58
CA GLU A 533 0.63 -26.16 3.87
C GLU A 533 0.90 -24.65 3.95
N GLY A 534 -0.06 -23.87 4.43
CA GLY A 534 0.04 -22.42 4.51
C GLY A 534 -1.26 -21.68 4.26
N THR A 535 -1.20 -20.35 4.28
CA THR A 535 -2.27 -19.48 3.79
C THR A 535 -1.88 -19.06 2.37
N HIS A 536 -2.80 -19.23 1.43
CA HIS A 536 -2.60 -18.89 0.02
C HIS A 536 -3.67 -17.91 -0.42
N HIS A 537 -3.30 -16.98 -1.28
CA HIS A 537 -4.20 -15.95 -1.77
C HIS A 537 -4.59 -16.25 -3.21
N LEU A 538 -5.85 -16.58 -3.44
CA LEU A 538 -6.34 -17.02 -4.75
C LEU A 538 -6.98 -15.87 -5.52
N THR A 539 -6.67 -15.77 -6.80
CA THR A 539 -7.34 -14.84 -7.73
C THR A 539 -7.65 -15.52 -9.06
N ALA A 540 -8.62 -14.97 -9.78
CA ALA A 540 -8.88 -15.29 -11.18
C ALA A 540 -8.73 -14.03 -12.04
N ARG A 541 -8.07 -14.15 -13.20
CA ARG A 541 -7.95 -13.07 -14.18
C ARG A 541 -8.68 -13.44 -15.46
N ALA A 542 -9.74 -12.70 -15.77
CA ALA A 542 -10.47 -12.85 -17.01
C ALA A 542 -9.90 -11.90 -18.07
N THR A 543 -9.68 -12.40 -19.28
CA THR A 543 -9.27 -11.63 -20.46
C THR A 543 -10.31 -11.82 -21.55
N ASP A 544 -10.77 -10.72 -22.15
CA ASP A 544 -11.75 -10.74 -23.24
C ASP A 544 -11.11 -10.89 -24.64
N GLY A 545 -11.94 -11.05 -25.67
CA GLY A 545 -11.51 -11.20 -27.06
C GLY A 545 -10.82 -9.96 -27.65
N THR A 546 -10.87 -8.81 -26.99
CA THR A 546 -10.17 -7.58 -27.39
C THR A 546 -8.86 -7.36 -26.64
N GLY A 547 -8.53 -8.23 -25.67
CA GLY A 547 -7.31 -8.19 -24.86
C GLY A 547 -7.47 -7.48 -23.51
N THR A 548 -8.61 -6.82 -23.24
CA THR A 548 -8.85 -6.16 -21.96
C THR A 548 -9.06 -7.21 -20.86
N SER A 549 -8.60 -6.94 -19.64
CA SER A 549 -8.64 -7.93 -18.55
C SER A 549 -8.93 -7.33 -17.18
N THR A 550 -9.42 -8.18 -16.27
CA THR A 550 -9.70 -7.84 -14.86
C THR A 550 -9.25 -8.99 -13.97
N THR A 551 -8.57 -8.68 -12.86
CA THR A 551 -8.31 -9.65 -11.78
C THR A 551 -9.46 -9.60 -10.76
N SER A 552 -9.87 -10.73 -10.22
CA SER A 552 -10.91 -10.80 -9.19
C SER A 552 -10.41 -10.25 -7.85
N ALA A 553 -11.34 -9.93 -6.94
CA ALA A 553 -11.02 -9.83 -5.52
C ALA A 553 -10.23 -11.07 -5.06
N VAL A 554 -9.31 -10.87 -4.12
CA VAL A 554 -8.50 -11.94 -3.52
C VAL A 554 -9.35 -12.81 -2.58
N VAL A 555 -9.12 -14.12 -2.63
CA VAL A 555 -9.75 -15.12 -1.76
C VAL A 555 -8.66 -15.87 -0.99
N PRO A 556 -8.43 -15.55 0.30
CA PRO A 556 -7.52 -16.33 1.13
C PRO A 556 -8.09 -17.73 1.42
N VAL A 557 -7.21 -18.73 1.45
CA VAL A 557 -7.51 -20.10 1.87
C VAL A 557 -6.40 -20.67 2.73
N HIS A 558 -6.73 -21.66 3.57
CA HIS A 558 -5.81 -22.22 4.56
C HIS A 558 -5.64 -23.72 4.37
N VAL A 559 -4.50 -24.16 3.84
CA VAL A 559 -4.11 -25.58 3.83
C VAL A 559 -3.45 -25.89 5.15
N ASN A 560 -4.15 -26.62 6.02
CA ASN A 560 -3.73 -26.86 7.39
C ASN A 560 -3.30 -28.31 7.56
N ARG A 561 -2.07 -28.52 8.05
CA ARG A 561 -1.69 -29.86 8.49
C ARG A 561 -2.41 -30.20 9.79
N VAL A 562 -2.98 -31.40 9.87
CA VAL A 562 -3.60 -31.94 11.09
C VAL A 562 -3.09 -33.35 11.32
N THR A 563 -2.50 -33.60 12.49
CA THR A 563 -1.98 -34.92 12.88
C THR A 563 -2.43 -35.30 14.30
N SER A 564 -2.16 -36.54 14.70
CA SER A 564 -2.36 -36.93 16.11
C SER A 564 -1.45 -36.12 17.02
N LEU A 565 -2.03 -35.53 18.07
CA LEU A 565 -1.32 -34.73 19.07
C LEU A 565 -0.91 -35.56 20.30
N GLY A 566 -1.10 -36.89 20.26
CA GLY A 566 -0.80 -37.77 21.38
C GLY A 566 -1.68 -37.48 22.60
N ALA A 567 -1.08 -37.09 23.72
CA ALA A 567 -1.79 -36.77 24.96
C ALA A 567 -2.42 -35.36 24.98
N TRP A 568 -2.16 -34.54 23.96
CA TRP A 568 -2.64 -33.16 23.87
C TRP A 568 -3.99 -33.08 23.15
N THR A 569 -4.81 -32.11 23.54
CA THR A 569 -6.10 -31.81 22.91
C THR A 569 -6.07 -30.40 22.32
N ALA A 570 -6.53 -30.23 21.09
CA ALA A 570 -6.69 -28.91 20.45
C ALA A 570 -8.16 -28.46 20.55
N GLN A 571 -8.37 -27.20 20.93
CA GLN A 571 -9.69 -26.59 20.98
C GLN A 571 -9.59 -25.09 20.73
N ASP A 572 -10.49 -24.57 19.90
CA ASP A 572 -10.71 -23.12 19.84
C ASP A 572 -11.44 -22.63 21.09
N ILE A 573 -10.83 -21.64 21.74
CA ILE A 573 -11.42 -20.89 22.84
C ILE A 573 -12.25 -19.76 22.25
N GLY A 574 -13.42 -19.52 22.85
CA GLY A 574 -14.31 -18.45 22.43
C GLY A 574 -14.81 -18.58 21.00
N LYS A 575 -15.20 -17.45 20.40
CA LYS A 575 -15.64 -17.40 19.01
C LYS A 575 -14.46 -16.97 18.14
N VAL A 576 -13.99 -17.88 17.30
CA VAL A 576 -12.97 -17.60 16.28
C VAL A 576 -13.64 -17.42 14.91
N PRO A 577 -13.16 -16.48 14.08
CA PRO A 577 -13.68 -16.30 12.71
C PRO A 577 -13.22 -17.41 11.73
N VAL A 578 -12.05 -17.98 11.96
CA VAL A 578 -11.49 -19.11 11.20
C VAL A 578 -11.09 -20.21 12.18
N GLU A 579 -11.58 -21.42 11.97
CA GLU A 579 -11.31 -22.58 12.84
C GLU A 579 -9.81 -22.88 12.90
N GLY A 580 -9.30 -23.12 14.11
CA GLY A 580 -7.90 -23.40 14.35
C GLY A 580 -7.48 -24.80 13.90
N ALA A 581 -6.18 -24.99 13.68
CA ALA A 581 -5.60 -26.29 13.35
C ALA A 581 -4.28 -26.54 14.09
N ALA A 582 -4.03 -27.80 14.43
CA ALA A 582 -2.81 -28.23 15.10
C ALA A 582 -2.23 -29.51 14.50
N ALA A 583 -0.91 -29.56 14.41
CA ALA A 583 -0.15 -30.75 14.07
C ALA A 583 1.03 -30.93 15.04
N LEU A 584 1.37 -32.18 15.33
CA LEU A 584 2.59 -32.59 16.03
C LEU A 584 3.41 -33.50 15.10
N GLU A 585 4.63 -33.08 14.76
CA GLU A 585 5.57 -33.88 13.96
C GLU A 585 6.97 -33.81 14.57
N ARG A 586 7.57 -34.97 14.86
CA ARG A 586 8.95 -35.08 15.39
C ARG A 586 9.21 -34.16 16.60
N GLY A 587 8.22 -34.01 17.48
CA GLY A 587 8.31 -33.18 18.69
C GLY A 587 8.11 -31.67 18.47
N VAL A 588 7.70 -31.26 17.27
CA VAL A 588 7.36 -29.87 16.94
C VAL A 588 5.86 -29.75 16.75
N PHE A 589 5.24 -28.85 17.50
CA PHE A 589 3.86 -28.41 17.29
C PHE A 589 3.82 -27.30 16.25
N THR A 590 2.89 -27.39 15.31
CA THR A 590 2.46 -26.29 14.44
C THR A 590 1.02 -25.97 14.80
N LEU A 591 0.77 -24.77 15.29
CA LEU A 591 -0.57 -24.26 15.60
C LEU A 591 -0.92 -23.18 14.58
N ARG A 592 -2.18 -23.15 14.15
CA ARG A 592 -2.75 -22.07 13.37
C ARG A 592 -4.05 -21.61 13.99
N GLY A 593 -4.24 -20.31 14.17
CA GLY A 593 -5.39 -19.78 14.89
C GLY A 593 -5.75 -18.36 14.47
N SER A 594 -7.04 -18.04 14.61
CA SER A 594 -7.58 -16.69 14.50
C SER A 594 -8.08 -16.22 15.88
N GLY A 595 -8.88 -15.15 15.95
CA GLY A 595 -9.38 -14.62 17.22
C GLY A 595 -8.42 -13.61 17.85
N LYS A 596 -8.66 -13.25 19.12
CA LYS A 596 -7.88 -12.25 19.86
C LYS A 596 -7.91 -12.55 21.37
N LEU A 597 -6.74 -12.53 22.01
CA LEU A 597 -6.56 -12.61 23.46
C LEU A 597 -6.87 -11.26 24.13
N ARG A 598 -8.14 -11.04 24.49
CA ARG A 598 -8.69 -9.78 25.05
C ARG A 598 -8.89 -9.78 26.58
N GLY A 599 -8.33 -10.75 27.30
CA GLY A 599 -8.67 -10.96 28.71
C GLY A 599 -9.98 -11.73 28.87
N ARG A 600 -11.06 -11.10 29.35
CA ARG A 600 -12.30 -11.81 29.79
C ARG A 600 -13.11 -12.41 28.64
N LYS A 601 -12.85 -12.01 27.40
CA LYS A 601 -13.47 -12.59 26.21
C LYS A 601 -12.38 -12.98 25.23
N ASP A 602 -11.54 -13.91 25.65
CA ASP A 602 -10.47 -14.41 24.80
C ASP A 602 -11.00 -15.32 23.69
N SER A 603 -10.26 -15.36 22.60
CA SER A 603 -10.49 -16.29 21.51
C SER A 603 -9.17 -16.63 20.83
N GLY A 604 -9.04 -17.88 20.41
CA GLY A 604 -7.82 -18.40 19.80
C GLY A 604 -7.69 -19.91 19.97
N LEU A 605 -6.71 -20.50 19.29
CA LEU A 605 -6.47 -21.93 19.36
C LEU A 605 -5.66 -22.26 20.61
N PHE A 606 -6.14 -23.22 21.41
CA PHE A 606 -5.46 -23.72 22.59
C PHE A 606 -5.20 -25.23 22.49
N VAL A 607 -3.93 -25.63 22.54
CA VAL A 607 -3.51 -27.04 22.55
C VAL A 607 -3.00 -27.40 23.94
N HIS A 608 -3.71 -28.27 24.66
CA HIS A 608 -3.54 -28.40 26.11
C HIS A 608 -3.61 -29.84 26.63
N GLN A 609 -3.16 -30.00 27.88
CA GLN A 609 -3.47 -31.15 28.74
C GLN A 609 -4.21 -30.67 30.00
N SER A 610 -4.98 -31.55 30.63
CA SER A 610 -5.52 -31.28 31.98
C SER A 610 -4.45 -31.63 33.02
N VAL A 611 -4.28 -30.78 34.02
CA VAL A 611 -3.30 -30.95 35.10
C VAL A 611 -4.00 -30.75 36.44
N ASP A 612 -3.88 -31.71 37.34
CA ASP A 612 -4.30 -31.54 38.74
C ASP A 612 -3.12 -30.97 39.53
N ALA A 613 -3.30 -29.87 40.24
CA ALA A 613 -2.29 -29.15 41.01
C ALA A 613 -2.78 -28.82 42.44
N PRO A 614 -3.13 -29.82 43.27
CA PRO A 614 -3.68 -29.59 44.60
C PRO A 614 -2.68 -28.95 45.58
N GLY A 615 -3.13 -27.94 46.30
CA GLY A 615 -2.38 -27.32 47.40
C GLY A 615 -1.10 -26.63 46.94
N ASP A 616 0.05 -27.09 47.45
CA ASP A 616 1.38 -26.50 47.21
C ASP A 616 2.18 -27.25 46.13
N GLU A 617 1.54 -28.16 45.37
CA GLU A 617 2.20 -28.85 44.25
C GLU A 617 2.70 -27.84 43.21
N VAL A 618 3.94 -28.05 42.75
CA VAL A 618 4.56 -27.17 41.77
C VAL A 618 4.33 -27.75 40.38
N VAL A 619 3.59 -27.03 39.54
CA VAL A 619 3.47 -27.37 38.12
C VAL A 619 4.30 -26.40 37.31
N GLU A 620 5.15 -26.93 36.43
CA GLU A 620 5.94 -26.14 35.49
C GLU A 620 5.52 -26.50 34.06
N LEU A 621 5.07 -25.50 33.29
CA LEU A 621 4.88 -25.60 31.85
C LEU A 621 6.04 -24.88 31.16
N ALA A 622 6.78 -25.61 30.33
CA ALA A 622 7.88 -25.05 29.55
C ALA A 622 7.79 -25.42 28.07
N ALA A 623 8.15 -24.49 27.19
CA ALA A 623 8.24 -24.71 25.75
C ALA A 623 9.27 -23.78 25.12
N ARG A 624 9.76 -24.14 23.93
CA ARG A 624 10.48 -23.19 23.06
C ARG A 624 9.54 -22.77 21.94
N ILE A 625 9.29 -21.47 21.81
CA ILE A 625 8.62 -20.91 20.63
C ILE A 625 9.66 -20.73 19.53
N ASP A 626 9.45 -21.42 18.41
CA ASP A 626 10.38 -21.45 17.29
C ASP A 626 10.10 -20.34 16.27
N SER A 627 8.82 -19.98 16.07
CA SER A 627 8.40 -18.93 15.14
C SER A 627 6.96 -18.49 15.37
N LEU A 628 6.64 -17.25 15.00
CA LEU A 628 5.29 -16.68 14.92
C LEU A 628 5.16 -15.89 13.60
N SER A 629 4.11 -16.12 12.82
CA SER A 629 3.87 -15.37 11.58
C SER A 629 3.29 -13.96 11.86
N PRO A 630 3.86 -12.89 11.27
CA PRO A 630 3.33 -11.53 11.42
C PRO A 630 2.17 -11.28 10.45
N VAL A 631 0.95 -11.67 10.82
CA VAL A 631 -0.25 -11.44 9.98
C VAL A 631 -0.97 -10.13 10.29
N TYR A 632 -0.74 -9.60 11.50
CA TYR A 632 -1.13 -8.27 11.97
C TYR A 632 -0.21 -7.90 13.15
N GLU A 633 -0.13 -6.63 13.54
CA GLU A 633 0.47 -6.26 14.82
C GLU A 633 -0.30 -6.89 15.99
N ASP A 634 0.29 -6.97 17.18
CA ASP A 634 -0.30 -7.53 18.41
C ASP A 634 -0.77 -9.00 18.35
N VAL A 635 -0.51 -9.71 17.26
CA VAL A 635 -0.67 -11.18 17.17
C VAL A 635 0.19 -11.84 18.24
N VAL A 636 -0.38 -12.75 19.03
CA VAL A 636 0.34 -13.42 20.12
C VAL A 636 0.45 -14.94 19.93
N ALA A 637 1.55 -15.50 20.41
CA ALA A 637 1.70 -16.94 20.57
C ALA A 637 2.57 -17.28 21.78
N GLY A 638 2.22 -18.33 22.52
CA GLY A 638 2.92 -18.67 23.77
C GLY A 638 2.38 -19.88 24.49
N ILE A 639 2.72 -19.97 25.76
CA ILE A 639 2.21 -20.96 26.71
C ILE A 639 1.18 -20.33 27.64
N MET A 640 0.20 -21.11 28.07
CA MET A 640 -0.90 -20.65 28.92
C MET A 640 -1.26 -21.72 29.95
N ILE A 641 -1.50 -21.28 31.19
CA ILE A 641 -2.20 -22.06 32.21
C ILE A 641 -3.52 -21.34 32.51
N ARG A 642 -4.63 -22.04 32.34
CA ARG A 642 -5.99 -21.51 32.54
C ARG A 642 -6.84 -22.47 33.37
N GLU A 643 -7.79 -21.94 34.13
CA GLU A 643 -8.67 -22.73 35.00
C GLU A 643 -9.66 -23.60 34.21
N ASN A 644 -10.24 -23.07 33.13
CA ASN A 644 -11.24 -23.77 32.33
C ASN A 644 -11.19 -23.36 30.85
N LEU A 645 -11.94 -24.06 29.98
CA LEU A 645 -11.89 -23.87 28.52
C LEU A 645 -12.92 -22.86 27.98
N THR A 646 -13.57 -22.08 28.86
CA THR A 646 -14.49 -21.02 28.43
C THR A 646 -13.72 -19.73 28.13
N ALA A 647 -14.28 -18.87 27.28
CA ALA A 647 -13.67 -17.58 26.92
C ALA A 647 -13.46 -16.60 28.11
N TYR A 648 -14.01 -16.93 29.27
CA TYR A 648 -14.05 -16.10 30.49
C TYR A 648 -13.14 -16.63 31.59
N SER A 649 -12.32 -17.64 31.30
CA SER A 649 -11.45 -18.27 32.29
C SER A 649 -10.41 -17.29 32.84
N PRO A 650 -10.12 -17.31 34.16
CA PRO A 650 -8.85 -16.85 34.67
C PRO A 650 -7.69 -17.57 33.95
N PHE A 651 -6.61 -16.85 33.67
CA PHE A 651 -5.42 -17.42 33.03
C PHE A 651 -4.13 -16.65 33.37
N ASN A 652 -3.00 -17.34 33.26
CA ASN A 652 -1.68 -16.77 33.06
C ASN A 652 -1.17 -17.21 31.67
N PHE A 653 -0.91 -16.23 30.80
CA PHE A 653 -0.32 -16.42 29.48
C PHE A 653 1.07 -15.80 29.47
N LEU A 654 2.04 -16.53 28.94
CA LEU A 654 3.40 -16.07 28.65
C LEU A 654 3.72 -16.43 27.20
N GLY A 655 4.16 -15.45 26.43
CA GLY A 655 4.51 -15.69 25.03
C GLY A 655 5.30 -14.56 24.44
N VAL A 656 5.22 -14.49 23.12
CA VAL A 656 5.70 -13.36 22.33
C VAL A 656 4.54 -12.77 21.55
N TYR A 657 4.68 -11.51 21.14
CA TYR A 657 3.75 -10.84 20.24
C TYR A 657 4.48 -10.01 19.19
N VAL A 658 3.81 -9.85 18.05
CA VAL A 658 4.27 -9.00 16.95
C VAL A 658 4.06 -7.55 17.36
N THR A 659 5.11 -6.74 17.28
CA THR A 659 5.06 -5.30 17.53
C THR A 659 5.58 -4.54 16.31
N GLN A 660 5.54 -3.21 16.37
CA GLN A 660 6.14 -2.32 15.40
C GLN A 660 7.61 -2.72 15.14
N GLY A 661 7.87 -3.28 13.96
CA GLY A 661 9.20 -3.65 13.47
C GLY A 661 9.91 -4.79 14.20
N GLY A 662 9.18 -5.71 14.85
CA GLY A 662 9.79 -6.89 15.46
C GLY A 662 8.88 -7.65 16.41
N ILE A 663 9.47 -8.36 17.38
CA ILE A 663 8.75 -9.19 18.34
C ILE A 663 9.18 -8.81 19.77
N LYS A 664 8.23 -8.84 20.71
CA LYS A 664 8.50 -8.69 22.15
C LYS A 664 7.90 -9.85 22.93
N GLY A 665 8.52 -10.18 24.06
CA GLY A 665 7.94 -11.04 25.08
C GLY A 665 6.76 -10.34 25.75
N VAL A 666 5.73 -11.10 26.11
CA VAL A 666 4.56 -10.58 26.79
C VAL A 666 4.02 -11.60 27.80
N VAL A 667 3.58 -11.09 28.94
CA VAL A 667 2.76 -11.81 29.90
C VAL A 667 1.39 -11.13 29.98
N LYS A 668 0.31 -11.90 29.84
CA LYS A 668 -1.08 -11.42 30.03
C LYS A 668 -1.73 -12.27 31.12
N ARG A 669 -2.32 -11.63 32.12
CA ARG A 669 -2.86 -12.28 33.32
C ARG A 669 -4.24 -11.75 33.66
N ILE A 670 -5.21 -12.61 33.93
CA ILE A 670 -6.55 -12.15 34.29
C ILE A 670 -7.17 -13.00 35.41
N HIS A 671 -7.86 -12.31 36.32
CA HIS A 671 -8.58 -12.88 37.46
C HIS A 671 -10.07 -13.06 37.16
N THR A 672 -10.77 -13.79 38.03
CA THR A 672 -12.21 -14.06 37.95
C THR A 672 -13.10 -12.80 37.94
N HIS A 673 -12.61 -11.65 38.40
CA HIS A 673 -13.40 -10.41 38.53
C HIS A 673 -12.90 -9.23 37.65
N GLY A 674 -11.75 -9.35 36.99
CA GLY A 674 -11.21 -8.31 36.08
C GLY A 674 -11.85 -8.36 34.69
N THR A 675 -11.99 -7.21 34.03
CA THR A 675 -12.43 -7.10 32.62
C THR A 675 -11.26 -7.16 31.65
N GLU A 676 -10.15 -6.51 32.01
CA GLU A 676 -8.91 -6.45 31.23
C GLU A 676 -7.80 -7.26 31.89
N PRO A 677 -6.84 -7.79 31.10
CA PRO A 677 -5.68 -8.46 31.65
C PRO A 677 -4.65 -7.46 32.18
N SER A 678 -3.92 -7.85 33.22
CA SER A 678 -2.64 -7.28 33.61
C SER A 678 -1.58 -7.69 32.60
N ILE A 679 -0.91 -6.72 31.98
CA ILE A 679 0.07 -6.93 30.90
C ILE A 679 1.46 -6.53 31.40
N GLY A 680 2.46 -7.36 31.09
CA GLY A 680 3.87 -7.01 31.19
C GLY A 680 4.59 -7.38 29.91
N THR A 681 5.57 -6.57 29.49
CA THR A 681 6.33 -6.78 28.25
C THR A 681 7.81 -6.93 28.54
N TYR A 682 8.53 -7.56 27.62
CA TYR A 682 9.97 -7.70 27.67
C TYR A 682 10.57 -7.67 26.24
N PRO A 683 11.63 -6.89 25.97
CA PRO A 683 12.27 -5.94 26.88
C PRO A 683 11.32 -4.83 27.36
N TYR A 684 11.70 -4.17 28.46
CA TYR A 684 10.80 -3.25 29.18
C TYR A 684 10.72 -1.88 28.50
N GLU A 685 11.81 -1.44 27.88
CA GLU A 685 11.85 -0.19 27.12
C GLU A 685 11.01 -0.32 25.85
N GLU A 686 10.31 0.75 25.46
CA GLU A 686 9.28 0.72 24.41
C GLU A 686 9.86 0.37 23.02
N ASP A 687 11.04 0.90 22.72
CA ASP A 687 11.78 0.76 21.46
C ASP A 687 12.66 -0.50 21.38
N GLU A 688 12.94 -1.13 22.52
CA GLU A 688 13.67 -2.39 22.57
C GLU A 688 12.82 -3.60 22.15
N LYS A 689 13.48 -4.57 21.51
CA LYS A 689 12.86 -5.77 20.94
C LYS A 689 13.68 -7.00 21.29
N LEU A 690 13.06 -8.16 21.14
CA LEU A 690 13.80 -9.42 21.19
C LEU A 690 14.67 -9.55 19.93
N ASP A 691 15.84 -10.17 20.08
CA ASP A 691 16.66 -10.60 18.94
C ASP A 691 15.91 -11.63 18.09
N ASP A 692 16.26 -11.72 16.81
CA ASP A 692 15.71 -12.74 15.93
C ASP A 692 16.14 -14.13 16.39
N GLY A 693 15.19 -14.93 16.86
CA GLY A 693 15.48 -16.29 17.28
C GLY A 693 14.35 -16.98 18.03
N PRO A 694 14.53 -18.28 18.31
CA PRO A 694 13.62 -19.01 19.18
C PRO A 694 13.81 -18.59 20.64
N TYR A 695 12.72 -18.57 21.40
CA TYR A 695 12.73 -18.23 22.83
C TYR A 695 12.15 -19.35 23.68
N TRP A 696 12.76 -19.57 24.84
CA TRP A 696 12.24 -20.48 25.86
C TRP A 696 11.29 -19.73 26.78
N LEU A 697 10.14 -20.34 27.03
CA LEU A 697 9.07 -19.83 27.87
C LEU A 697 8.87 -20.81 29.03
N ARG A 698 8.70 -20.29 30.24
CA ARG A 698 8.38 -21.08 31.44
C ARG A 698 7.33 -20.38 32.28
N ILE A 699 6.25 -21.09 32.62
CA ILE A 699 5.31 -20.73 33.67
C ILE A 699 5.43 -21.75 34.79
N THR A 700 5.67 -21.27 36.01
CA THR A 700 5.64 -22.10 37.22
C THR A 700 4.48 -21.64 38.10
N VAL A 701 3.63 -22.59 38.52
CA VAL A 701 2.54 -22.36 39.47
C VAL A 701 2.75 -23.16 40.76
N ARG A 702 2.49 -22.53 41.90
CA ARG A 702 2.46 -23.15 43.23
C ARG A 702 1.34 -22.52 44.06
N GLY A 703 0.30 -23.29 44.38
CA GLY A 703 -0.96 -22.72 44.88
C GLY A 703 -1.49 -21.67 43.91
N ASP A 704 -1.74 -20.44 44.39
CA ASP A 704 -2.19 -19.34 43.55
C ASP A 704 -1.03 -18.54 42.88
N GLU A 705 0.23 -18.86 43.18
CA GLU A 705 1.38 -18.06 42.73
C GLU A 705 1.85 -18.48 41.34
N PHE A 706 1.74 -17.59 40.36
CA PHE A 706 2.25 -17.79 39.01
C PHE A 706 3.51 -16.95 38.78
N THR A 707 4.56 -17.58 38.26
CA THR A 707 5.80 -16.93 37.81
C THR A 707 6.00 -17.22 36.32
N SER A 708 6.25 -16.16 35.53
CA SER A 708 6.43 -16.23 34.08
C SER A 708 7.83 -15.74 33.70
N GLU A 709 8.59 -16.60 33.02
CA GLU A 709 10.00 -16.37 32.70
C GLU A 709 10.31 -16.68 31.23
N ILE A 710 11.10 -15.81 30.60
CA ILE A 710 11.57 -15.95 29.22
C ILE A 710 13.10 -16.08 29.18
N SER A 711 13.63 -16.84 28.23
CA SER A 711 15.07 -17.05 28.07
C SER A 711 15.46 -17.15 26.58
N PRO A 712 16.58 -16.52 26.16
CA PRO A 712 17.12 -16.67 24.81
C PRO A 712 17.98 -17.94 24.63
N ASP A 713 18.30 -18.69 25.69
CA ASP A 713 19.28 -19.79 25.63
C ASP A 713 18.95 -21.00 26.53
N SER A 714 17.82 -20.96 27.25
CA SER A 714 17.41 -21.90 28.32
C SER A 714 18.26 -21.92 29.59
N LEU A 715 19.31 -21.10 29.66
CA LEU A 715 20.24 -21.03 30.79
C LEU A 715 20.00 -19.77 31.62
N GLN A 716 19.84 -18.62 30.97
CA GLN A 716 19.57 -17.33 31.60
C GLN A 716 18.09 -17.00 31.50
N TRP A 717 17.39 -17.01 32.64
CA TRP A 717 15.96 -16.76 32.71
C TRP A 717 15.68 -15.36 33.24
N THR A 718 14.84 -14.63 32.51
CA THR A 718 14.34 -13.32 32.92
C THR A 718 12.90 -13.47 33.34
N ARG A 719 12.60 -13.15 34.61
CA ARG A 719 11.21 -13.08 35.10
C ARG A 719 10.56 -11.80 34.60
N ILE A 720 9.49 -11.95 33.83
CA ILE A 720 8.72 -10.83 33.25
C ILE A 720 7.32 -10.70 33.85
N GLY A 721 6.87 -11.73 34.59
CA GLY A 721 5.60 -11.73 35.28
C GLY A 721 5.65 -12.46 36.61
N TYR A 722 4.96 -11.90 37.61
CA TYR A 722 4.58 -12.58 38.84
C TYR A 722 3.18 -12.10 39.22
N GLU A 723 2.28 -13.03 39.53
CA GLU A 723 0.94 -12.69 40.00
C GLU A 723 0.32 -13.81 40.81
N ARG A 724 -0.56 -13.46 41.74
CA ARG A 724 -1.39 -14.43 42.45
C ARG A 724 -2.75 -14.48 41.79
N ILE A 725 -3.10 -15.60 41.17
CA ILE A 725 -4.37 -15.77 40.45
C ILE A 725 -5.08 -16.97 41.07
N PRO A 726 -6.14 -16.75 41.88
CA PRO A 726 -6.91 -17.85 42.43
C PRO A 726 -7.54 -18.68 41.31
N MET A 727 -7.24 -19.98 41.29
CA MET A 727 -7.82 -20.96 40.37
C MET A 727 -8.14 -22.25 41.11
N SER A 728 -9.02 -23.08 40.55
CA SER A 728 -9.25 -24.43 41.06
C SER A 728 -8.01 -25.33 40.90
N ASP A 729 -7.93 -26.41 41.70
CA ASP A 729 -6.85 -27.41 41.60
C ASP A 729 -6.77 -28.09 40.23
N LYS A 730 -7.86 -28.07 39.43
CA LYS A 730 -7.86 -28.63 38.08
C LYS A 730 -7.62 -27.53 37.06
N LEU A 731 -6.47 -27.61 36.39
CA LEU A 731 -5.98 -26.63 35.44
C LEU A 731 -5.88 -27.22 34.03
N HIS A 732 -5.75 -26.33 33.05
CA HIS A 732 -5.38 -26.67 31.68
C HIS A 732 -4.09 -25.94 31.30
N ALA A 733 -3.05 -26.69 30.98
CA ALA A 733 -1.73 -26.18 30.64
C ALA A 733 -1.40 -26.50 29.17
N GLY A 734 -0.98 -25.50 28.39
CA GLY A 734 -0.83 -25.69 26.95
C GLY A 734 -0.26 -24.53 26.15
N LEU A 735 -0.31 -24.69 24.83
CA LEU A 735 0.15 -23.75 23.81
C LEU A 735 -1.04 -22.94 23.28
N PHE A 736 -0.84 -21.65 23.02
CA PHE A 736 -1.89 -20.74 22.54
C PHE A 736 -1.39 -19.91 21.35
N VAL A 737 -2.28 -19.64 20.39
CA VAL A 737 -2.06 -18.67 19.30
C VAL A 737 -3.37 -17.96 18.94
N ASP A 738 -3.28 -16.67 18.61
CA ASP A 738 -4.39 -15.90 18.02
C ASP A 738 -3.99 -15.23 16.69
N GLY A 739 -4.93 -14.54 16.05
CA GLY A 739 -4.67 -13.73 14.84
C GLY A 739 -4.79 -12.23 15.08
N ASN A 740 -4.98 -11.80 16.33
CA ASN A 740 -5.37 -10.43 16.68
C ASN A 740 -6.57 -9.87 15.87
N GLN A 741 -7.70 -10.61 15.86
CA GLN A 741 -8.92 -10.20 15.17
C GLN A 741 -9.38 -8.78 15.58
N GLN A 742 -9.43 -7.90 14.60
CA GLN A 742 -9.89 -6.52 14.74
C GLN A 742 -11.41 -6.39 14.60
N ALA A 743 -11.93 -5.21 14.94
CA ALA A 743 -13.34 -4.86 14.74
C ALA A 743 -13.58 -4.43 13.28
N ASN A 744 -13.29 -5.33 12.35
CA ASN A 744 -13.51 -5.21 10.90
C ASN A 744 -13.97 -6.56 10.33
N SER A 745 -14.09 -6.66 9.01
CA SER A 745 -14.62 -7.87 8.33
C SER A 745 -13.53 -8.81 7.80
N VAL A 746 -12.26 -8.42 7.91
CA VAL A 746 -11.12 -9.25 7.48
C VAL A 746 -10.69 -10.15 8.63
N HIS A 747 -10.40 -11.42 8.31
CA HIS A 747 -9.93 -12.38 9.29
C HIS A 747 -8.43 -12.60 9.17
N HIS A 748 -7.75 -12.54 10.32
CA HIS A 748 -6.33 -12.84 10.41
C HIS A 748 -6.12 -14.27 10.93
N TYR A 749 -5.17 -15.00 10.32
CA TYR A 749 -4.91 -16.40 10.65
C TYR A 749 -3.41 -16.66 10.81
N ALA A 750 -2.94 -16.62 12.06
CA ALA A 750 -1.52 -16.73 12.37
C ALA A 750 -1.08 -18.20 12.45
N THR A 751 0.22 -18.42 12.31
CA THR A 751 0.90 -19.71 12.47
C THR A 751 2.01 -19.57 13.49
N ALA A 752 2.01 -20.44 14.50
CA ALA A 752 3.03 -20.52 15.53
C ALA A 752 3.64 -21.92 15.59
N ARG A 753 4.94 -22.02 15.83
CA ARG A 753 5.66 -23.29 15.97
C ARG A 753 6.31 -23.40 17.34
N PHE A 754 6.19 -24.56 17.96
CA PHE A 754 6.74 -24.82 19.29
C PHE A 754 7.48 -26.15 19.32
N SER A 755 8.60 -26.20 20.03
CA SER A 755 9.35 -27.42 20.31
C SER A 755 9.66 -27.54 21.80
N LEU A 756 10.16 -28.71 22.21
CA LEU A 756 10.59 -28.97 23.60
C LEU A 756 9.49 -28.72 24.65
N VAL A 757 8.22 -28.96 24.30
CA VAL A 757 7.07 -28.74 25.17
C VAL A 757 7.00 -29.79 26.28
N LYS A 758 6.94 -29.35 27.54
CA LYS A 758 6.93 -30.21 28.73
C LYS A 758 6.02 -29.65 29.82
N ILE A 759 5.36 -30.55 30.55
CA ILE A 759 4.69 -30.27 31.82
C ILE A 759 5.42 -31.10 32.87
N ASN A 760 6.04 -30.45 33.85
CA ASN A 760 6.70 -31.09 34.99
C ASN A 760 5.85 -30.90 36.25
N ARG A 761 5.88 -31.90 37.13
CA ARG A 761 5.17 -31.96 38.42
C ARG A 761 6.13 -32.44 39.50
#